data_AF-A0A7W2M6A0-F1
#
_entry.id   AF-A0A7W2M6A0-F1
#
_cell.length_a   1.000
_cell.length_b   1.000
_cell.length_c   1.000
_cell.angle_alpha   90.00
_cell.angle_beta   90.00
_cell.angle_gamma   90.00
#
_symmetry.space_group_name_H-M   'P 1'
#
loop_
_entity.id
_entity.type
_entity.pdbx_description
1 polymer ?
#
loop_
_entity_poly.entity_id
_entity_poly.type
_entity_poly.pdbx_seq_one_letter_code
_entity_poly.pdbx_strand_id
1 'polypeptide(L)'
;MKLLNFAIIKLTLCLIIGILLAHYFDTPFVYSLALTATLILALAAFLVGEKKRLVKSFGFGLLTIFTFIGLGNLSYQLHDQSSFKNHYTQHIDPANDTIKTLYFQVREVLKPSVYHDKYTVDILNINDQQLVGKTLLNVEKDSVAIPIKVDAIFVTTSPLSDLNPPINPNQFDYKRYLQKQYIYHQIFTSRAELFLVSSHTNTIFGHAAQLRNHINSKLKSYNFKPDELALINALLLGQRQDISPEIYNSYSRAGAVHILAVSGLHVGIVLLLLNSLFRPLEYLKNGKTIKIALILLILWGFAVVAGLSASVTRAVTMFSVVAIGMNLKRSTNIFNTLAISMFILLLFKPMFLFDVGFQMSYLAVIAIVSFQPLLERLWQPKLKPVKKLWDIFTVTLAAQFGVVPISLFYFHQFPGLFFISNLVIIPFLGFILGMGILIILMASVNILPFWFADIYGGIISVMNNFIQWVSLQERFVFSDLSFSLLQVLTAYLVIVTLVSVFKKPVFKRLTMAMFAVLTFQSVLIFEEKMNQTEEFVVFHKSRQSLIGLKSNTTLTVSHNFDSITSVTDNVIRNYKIGNAIKNIKHHSIEDIYIFGTKRILIVDSLGVYRVPNLHPEIVILRSSPKINLNRLLDSVKPIVIIADGSNYKSYFERWERSCMKQNITFHSTGRDGAFVLREP
;
A
#
# COMPACT_ATOMS: atom_id res chain seq x y z
N MET A 1 2.59 -10.81 31.78
CA MET A 1 3.06 -12.01 31.06
C MET A 1 4.35 -11.64 30.33
N LYS A 2 5.39 -12.47 30.37
CA LYS A 2 6.65 -12.21 29.66
C LYS A 2 6.52 -12.71 28.22
N LEU A 3 6.17 -11.83 27.27
CA LEU A 3 6.02 -12.19 25.84
C LEU A 3 7.26 -12.90 25.30
N LEU A 4 8.45 -12.45 25.69
CA LEU A 4 9.73 -13.05 25.29
C LEU A 4 10.01 -14.45 25.87
N ASN A 5 9.12 -15.01 26.71
CA ASN A 5 9.26 -16.38 27.16
C ASN A 5 8.91 -17.39 26.05
N PHE A 6 8.16 -16.98 25.03
CA PHE A 6 7.79 -17.88 23.94
C PHE A 6 8.87 -17.91 22.87
N ALA A 7 9.38 -19.11 22.57
CA ALA A 7 10.44 -19.31 21.59
C ALA A 7 10.04 -18.77 20.21
N ILE A 8 8.83 -19.07 19.73
CA ILE A 8 8.40 -18.68 18.38
C ILE A 8 8.42 -17.16 18.14
N ILE A 9 8.14 -16.35 19.18
CA ILE A 9 8.19 -14.88 19.07
C ILE A 9 9.63 -14.43 18.81
N LYS A 10 10.61 -14.97 19.55
CA LYS A 10 12.03 -14.69 19.35
C LYS A 10 12.50 -15.13 17.97
N LEU A 11 12.10 -16.32 17.54
CA LEU A 11 12.45 -16.88 16.23
C LEU A 11 11.88 -16.05 15.08
N THR A 12 10.65 -15.54 15.23
CA THR A 12 10.02 -14.65 14.24
C THR A 12 10.75 -13.32 14.15
N LEU A 13 11.20 -12.74 15.28
CA LEU A 13 12.03 -11.54 15.28
C LEU A 13 13.38 -11.77 14.58
N CYS A 14 14.01 -12.94 14.79
CA CYS A 14 15.25 -13.31 14.10
C CYS A 14 15.03 -13.44 12.58
N LEU A 15 13.92 -14.06 12.15
CA LEU A 15 13.53 -14.13 10.74
C LEU A 15 13.37 -12.73 10.13
N ILE A 16 12.67 -11.82 10.82
CA ILE A 16 12.50 -10.42 10.40
C ILE A 16 13.85 -9.72 10.23
N ILE A 17 14.77 -9.88 11.20
CA ILE A 17 16.13 -9.32 11.10
C ILE A 17 16.86 -9.87 9.87
N GLY A 18 16.75 -11.17 9.60
CA GLY A 18 17.32 -11.78 8.39
C GLY A 18 16.78 -11.18 7.09
N ILE A 19 15.47 -10.95 7.00
CA ILE A 19 14.82 -10.32 5.84
C ILE A 19 15.28 -8.86 5.69
N LEU A 20 15.37 -8.10 6.79
CA LEU A 20 15.84 -6.72 6.77
C LEU A 20 17.29 -6.63 6.31
N LEU A 21 18.16 -7.50 6.81
CA LEU A 21 19.55 -7.55 6.38
C LEU A 21 19.66 -7.87 4.88
N ALA A 22 18.91 -8.85 4.38
CA ALA A 22 18.90 -9.18 2.95
C ALA A 22 18.33 -8.07 2.06
N HIS A 23 17.42 -7.24 2.59
CA HIS A 23 16.84 -6.12 1.84
C HIS A 23 17.82 -4.94 1.68
N TYR A 24 18.66 -4.68 2.69
CA TYR A 24 19.62 -3.57 2.66
C TYR A 24 21.02 -3.99 2.19
N PHE A 25 21.35 -5.28 2.29
CA PHE A 25 22.63 -5.83 1.88
C PHE A 25 22.43 -6.92 0.82
N ASP A 26 22.95 -6.67 -0.38
CA ASP A 26 22.91 -7.63 -1.47
C ASP A 26 23.77 -8.85 -1.11
N THR A 27 23.10 -9.99 -0.94
CA THR A 27 23.71 -11.26 -0.55
C THR A 27 23.38 -12.30 -1.62
N PRO A 28 24.36 -12.80 -2.40
CA PRO A 28 24.06 -13.74 -3.47
C PRO A 28 23.40 -15.01 -2.94
N PHE A 29 22.42 -15.53 -3.70
CA PHE A 29 21.61 -16.69 -3.33
C PHE A 29 22.45 -17.90 -2.86
N VAL A 30 23.54 -18.21 -3.58
CA VAL A 30 24.39 -19.37 -3.29
C VAL A 30 25.05 -19.27 -1.90
N TYR A 31 25.55 -18.09 -1.53
CA TYR A 31 26.15 -17.87 -0.22
C TYR A 31 25.11 -17.94 0.90
N SER A 32 23.93 -17.36 0.66
CA SER A 32 22.80 -17.43 1.61
C SER A 32 22.37 -18.88 1.87
N LEU A 33 22.26 -19.69 0.80
CA LEU A 33 21.90 -21.10 0.89
C LEU A 33 22.99 -21.91 1.63
N ALA A 34 24.25 -21.75 1.26
CA ALA A 34 25.37 -22.49 1.87
C ALA A 34 25.51 -22.17 3.36
N LEU A 35 25.44 -20.88 3.73
CA LEU A 35 25.50 -20.43 5.13
C LEU A 35 24.32 -21.00 5.94
N THR A 36 23.10 -20.87 5.43
CA THR A 36 21.91 -21.34 6.13
C THR A 36 21.91 -22.87 6.27
N ALA A 37 22.30 -23.61 5.23
CA ALA A 37 22.41 -25.07 5.29
C ALA A 37 23.47 -25.52 6.31
N THR A 38 24.63 -24.85 6.36
CA THR A 38 25.69 -25.12 7.34
C THR A 38 25.20 -24.88 8.76
N LEU A 39 24.48 -23.77 9.00
CA LEU A 39 23.90 -23.45 10.30
C LEU A 39 22.84 -24.47 10.73
N ILE A 40 21.99 -24.93 9.81
CA ILE A 40 21.00 -25.98 10.07
C ILE A 40 21.67 -27.31 10.40
N LEU A 41 22.72 -27.71 9.65
CA LEU A 41 23.48 -28.93 9.92
C LEU A 41 24.19 -28.86 11.27
N ALA A 42 24.81 -27.72 11.59
CA ALA A 42 25.42 -27.49 12.90
C ALA A 42 24.37 -27.59 14.01
N LEU A 43 23.18 -26.99 13.83
CA LEU A 43 22.10 -27.05 14.81
C LEU A 43 21.59 -28.49 14.99
N ALA A 44 21.45 -29.25 13.90
CA ALA A 44 21.05 -30.65 13.92
C ALA A 44 22.08 -31.54 14.62
N ALA A 45 23.37 -31.38 14.30
CA ALA A 45 24.47 -32.10 14.96
C ALA A 45 24.49 -31.81 16.47
N PHE A 46 24.30 -30.55 16.85
CA PHE A 46 24.22 -30.12 18.25
C PHE A 46 23.01 -30.72 19.00
N LEU A 47 21.87 -30.91 18.31
CA LEU A 47 20.68 -31.57 18.88
C LEU A 47 20.83 -33.09 19.05
N VAL A 48 21.58 -33.74 18.15
CA VAL A 48 21.81 -35.20 18.18
C VAL A 48 22.85 -35.58 19.23
N GLY A 49 23.93 -34.80 19.37
CA GLY A 49 25.09 -35.16 20.21
C GLY A 49 24.85 -35.15 21.72
N GLU A 50 23.91 -34.35 22.24
CA GLU A 50 23.86 -34.08 23.69
C GLU A 50 22.42 -33.79 24.21
N LYS A 51 21.53 -34.77 24.00
CA LYS A 51 20.07 -34.74 24.23
C LYS A 51 19.55 -34.26 25.62
N LYS A 52 20.37 -34.14 26.68
CA LYS A 52 19.89 -33.85 28.05
C LYS A 52 20.54 -32.68 28.80
N ARG A 53 21.73 -32.19 28.42
CA ARG A 53 22.42 -31.06 29.09
C ARG A 53 22.28 -29.71 28.34
N LEU A 54 21.92 -29.73 27.06
CA LEU A 54 22.22 -28.63 26.13
C LEU A 54 21.13 -27.60 25.79
N VAL A 55 19.86 -27.84 26.08
CA VAL A 55 18.80 -26.85 25.80
C VAL A 55 19.02 -25.54 26.60
N LYS A 56 19.98 -25.54 27.55
CA LYS A 56 20.39 -24.38 28.36
C LYS A 56 21.76 -23.79 27.98
N SER A 57 22.50 -24.33 27.01
CA SER A 57 23.80 -23.79 26.61
C SER A 57 23.67 -22.48 25.83
N PHE A 58 24.50 -21.48 26.16
CA PHE A 58 24.56 -20.20 25.45
C PHE A 58 24.84 -20.39 23.95
N GLY A 59 25.71 -21.34 23.60
CA GLY A 59 26.06 -21.64 22.21
C GLY A 59 24.88 -22.12 21.37
N PHE A 60 24.01 -22.96 21.94
CA PHE A 60 22.77 -23.40 21.27
C PHE A 60 21.84 -22.23 20.96
N GLY A 61 21.69 -21.30 21.91
CA GLY A 61 20.88 -20.10 21.74
C GLY A 61 21.40 -19.21 20.60
N LEU A 62 22.72 -18.97 20.58
CA LEU A 62 23.38 -18.17 19.53
C LEU A 62 23.24 -18.82 18.16
N LEU A 63 23.49 -20.14 18.06
CA LEU A 63 23.35 -20.91 16.84
C LEU A 63 21.91 -20.89 16.31
N THR A 64 20.92 -21.01 17.20
CA THR A 64 19.50 -20.91 16.84
C THR A 64 19.17 -19.52 16.29
N ILE A 65 19.66 -18.46 16.92
CA ILE A 65 19.45 -17.07 16.46
C ILE A 65 20.02 -16.91 15.04
N PHE A 66 21.27 -17.28 14.82
CA PHE A 66 21.91 -17.15 13.51
C PHE A 66 21.24 -18.03 12.45
N THR A 67 20.80 -19.24 12.79
CA THR A 67 20.06 -20.11 11.86
C THR A 67 18.78 -19.45 11.37
N PHE A 68 18.03 -18.80 12.25
CA PHE A 68 16.77 -18.14 11.88
C PHE A 68 16.98 -16.80 11.16
N ILE A 69 18.08 -16.09 11.45
CA ILE A 69 18.52 -14.95 10.64
C ILE A 69 18.89 -15.42 9.22
N GLY A 70 19.67 -16.49 9.10
CA GLY A 70 20.00 -17.13 7.82
C GLY A 70 18.76 -17.57 7.05
N LEU A 71 17.80 -18.20 7.73
CA LEU A 71 16.51 -18.59 7.14
C LEU A 71 15.73 -17.37 6.61
N GLY A 72 15.76 -16.24 7.31
CA GLY A 72 15.13 -15.00 6.87
C GLY A 72 15.79 -14.43 5.61
N ASN A 73 17.12 -14.44 5.56
CA ASN A 73 17.88 -14.03 4.38
C ASN A 73 17.60 -14.97 3.19
N LEU A 74 17.67 -16.28 3.40
CA LEU A 74 17.39 -17.29 2.37
C LEU A 74 15.95 -17.17 1.84
N SER A 75 14.96 -16.94 2.73
CA SER A 75 13.57 -16.68 2.35
C SER A 75 13.48 -15.50 1.38
N TYR A 76 14.16 -14.38 1.69
CA TYR A 76 14.21 -13.21 0.83
C TYR A 76 14.80 -13.54 -0.56
N GLN A 77 15.97 -14.18 -0.59
CA GLN A 77 16.66 -14.50 -1.84
C GLN A 77 15.90 -15.53 -2.71
N LEU A 78 15.27 -16.53 -2.09
CA LEU A 78 14.43 -17.51 -2.80
C LEU A 78 13.25 -16.88 -3.53
N HIS A 79 12.77 -15.74 -3.05
CA HIS A 79 11.60 -15.06 -3.62
C HIS A 79 11.97 -13.82 -4.43
N ASP A 80 13.25 -13.42 -4.50
CA ASP A 80 13.70 -12.33 -5.36
C ASP A 80 13.74 -12.79 -6.82
N GLN A 81 12.63 -12.54 -7.53
CA GLN A 81 12.45 -12.98 -8.91
C GLN A 81 13.49 -12.40 -9.87
N SER A 82 14.01 -11.20 -9.58
CA SER A 82 15.01 -10.54 -10.42
C SER A 82 16.35 -11.29 -10.46
N SER A 83 16.63 -12.10 -9.43
CA SER A 83 17.85 -12.91 -9.34
C SER A 83 17.76 -14.24 -10.12
N PHE A 84 16.58 -14.62 -10.62
CA PHE A 84 16.42 -15.89 -11.32
C PHE A 84 17.07 -15.84 -12.70
N LYS A 85 17.82 -16.89 -13.03
CA LYS A 85 18.51 -16.99 -14.33
C LYS A 85 17.58 -16.87 -15.54
N ASN A 86 16.33 -17.30 -15.42
CA ASN A 86 15.35 -17.25 -16.51
C ASN A 86 14.42 -16.02 -16.42
N HIS A 87 14.75 -15.05 -15.56
CA HIS A 87 13.95 -13.84 -15.44
C HIS A 87 14.24 -12.89 -16.60
N TYR A 88 13.20 -12.29 -17.18
CA TYR A 88 13.35 -11.46 -18.38
C TYR A 88 14.28 -10.26 -18.18
N THR A 89 14.40 -9.73 -16.96
CA THR A 89 15.29 -8.59 -16.64
C THR A 89 16.78 -8.92 -16.74
N GLN A 90 17.16 -10.21 -16.78
CA GLN A 90 18.56 -10.64 -16.92
C GLN A 90 18.98 -10.80 -18.38
N HIS A 91 18.01 -10.91 -19.30
CA HIS A 91 18.25 -11.22 -20.71
C HIS A 91 17.91 -10.07 -21.65
N ILE A 92 17.10 -9.12 -21.18
CA ILE A 92 16.56 -8.06 -22.03
C ILE A 92 16.84 -6.72 -21.39
N ASP A 93 17.49 -5.86 -22.16
CA ASP A 93 17.58 -4.43 -21.89
C ASP A 93 16.46 -3.71 -22.66
N PRO A 94 15.43 -3.17 -21.98
CA PRO A 94 14.32 -2.47 -22.63
C PRO A 94 14.74 -1.33 -23.55
N ALA A 95 15.92 -0.72 -23.32
CA ALA A 95 16.41 0.40 -24.10
C ALA A 95 17.06 -0.01 -25.42
N ASN A 96 17.63 -1.22 -25.48
CA ASN A 96 18.50 -1.65 -26.58
C ASN A 96 17.95 -2.84 -27.37
N ASP A 97 17.11 -3.68 -26.76
CA ASP A 97 16.60 -4.87 -27.41
C ASP A 97 15.29 -4.61 -28.16
N THR A 98 15.28 -4.99 -29.44
CA THR A 98 14.05 -4.98 -30.25
C THR A 98 13.22 -6.24 -29.93
N ILE A 99 12.15 -6.04 -29.18
CA ILE A 99 11.17 -7.09 -28.91
C ILE A 99 10.33 -7.29 -30.16
N LYS A 100 10.43 -8.48 -30.76
CA LYS A 100 9.63 -8.85 -31.92
C LYS A 100 8.28 -9.42 -31.51
N THR A 101 8.28 -10.30 -30.51
CA THR A 101 7.06 -10.92 -30.00
C THR A 101 7.16 -11.18 -28.50
N LEU A 102 6.13 -10.79 -27.75
CA LEU A 102 6.00 -11.02 -26.32
C LEU A 102 4.69 -11.74 -26.03
N TYR A 103 4.79 -12.95 -25.51
CA TYR A 103 3.64 -13.75 -25.05
C TYR A 103 3.45 -13.58 -23.56
N PHE A 104 2.22 -13.29 -23.15
CA PHE A 104 1.89 -13.11 -21.76
C PHE A 104 0.50 -13.66 -21.43
N GLN A 105 0.34 -14.04 -20.17
CA GLN A 105 -0.94 -14.46 -19.60
C GLN A 105 -1.47 -13.40 -18.64
N VAL A 106 -2.75 -13.05 -18.78
CA VAL A 106 -3.41 -12.09 -17.89
C VAL A 106 -3.69 -12.72 -16.53
N ARG A 107 -3.13 -12.12 -15.47
CA ARG A 107 -3.23 -12.66 -14.11
C ARG A 107 -4.27 -11.96 -13.25
N GLU A 108 -4.29 -10.64 -13.29
CA GLU A 108 -5.17 -9.83 -12.44
C GLU A 108 -5.61 -8.56 -13.18
N VAL A 109 -6.86 -8.16 -12.96
CA VAL A 109 -7.42 -6.89 -13.44
C VAL A 109 -7.24 -5.85 -12.33
N LEU A 110 -6.62 -4.71 -12.67
CA LEU A 110 -6.38 -3.60 -11.74
C LEU A 110 -7.38 -2.47 -11.97
N LYS A 111 -7.43 -1.52 -11.04
CA LYS A 111 -8.26 -0.30 -11.20
C LYS A 111 -7.79 0.49 -12.43
N PRO A 112 -8.67 0.80 -13.39
CA PRO A 112 -8.29 1.51 -14.60
C PRO A 112 -7.86 2.95 -14.29
N SER A 113 -7.01 3.49 -15.15
CA SER A 113 -6.67 4.91 -15.16
C SER A 113 -7.63 5.70 -16.04
N VAL A 114 -7.40 7.01 -16.19
CA VAL A 114 -8.20 7.85 -17.09
C VAL A 114 -8.12 7.33 -18.54
N TYR A 115 -6.91 7.00 -19.00
CA TYR A 115 -6.63 6.67 -20.41
C TYR A 115 -6.42 5.17 -20.69
N HIS A 116 -6.09 4.38 -19.67
CA HIS A 116 -5.71 2.97 -19.84
C HIS A 116 -6.44 2.06 -18.86
N ASP A 117 -6.84 0.89 -19.36
CA ASP A 117 -7.16 -0.28 -18.55
C ASP A 117 -5.88 -0.99 -18.13
N LYS A 118 -5.80 -1.39 -16.86
CA LYS A 118 -4.57 -1.89 -16.24
C LYS A 118 -4.70 -3.35 -15.86
N TYR A 119 -3.69 -4.13 -16.17
CA TYR A 119 -3.62 -5.55 -15.86
C TYR A 119 -2.23 -5.94 -15.35
N THR A 120 -2.17 -6.89 -14.43
CA THR A 120 -0.92 -7.59 -14.14
C THR A 120 -0.86 -8.82 -15.03
N VAL A 121 0.27 -9.00 -15.70
CA VAL A 121 0.49 -10.14 -16.61
C VAL A 121 1.75 -10.91 -16.22
N ASP A 122 1.71 -12.22 -16.41
CA ASP A 122 2.87 -13.09 -16.30
C ASP A 122 3.44 -13.30 -17.71
N ILE A 123 4.72 -13.00 -17.90
CA ILE A 123 5.44 -13.25 -19.16
C ILE A 123 5.69 -14.75 -19.29
N LEU A 124 5.42 -15.27 -20.49
CA LEU A 124 5.65 -16.68 -20.83
C LEU A 124 6.83 -16.86 -21.78
N ASN A 125 6.96 -15.96 -22.76
CA ASN A 125 7.94 -16.08 -23.83
C ASN A 125 8.26 -14.69 -24.41
N ILE A 126 9.53 -14.42 -24.70
CA ILE A 126 9.97 -13.24 -25.45
C ILE A 126 10.95 -13.69 -26.53
N ASN A 127 10.72 -13.29 -27.78
CA ASN A 127 11.57 -13.64 -28.93
C ASN A 127 11.90 -15.16 -28.98
N ASP A 128 10.91 -16.01 -28.74
CA ASP A 128 11.00 -17.48 -28.69
C ASP A 128 11.85 -18.07 -27.54
N GLN A 129 12.29 -17.25 -26.59
CA GLN A 129 12.90 -17.69 -25.33
C GLN A 129 11.89 -17.74 -24.17
N GLN A 130 11.79 -18.90 -23.51
CA GLN A 130 10.98 -19.07 -22.31
C GLN A 130 11.56 -18.27 -21.14
N LEU A 131 10.99 -17.09 -20.92
CA LEU A 131 11.35 -16.17 -19.85
C LEU A 131 10.15 -15.98 -18.92
N VAL A 132 10.43 -15.85 -17.62
CA VAL A 132 9.40 -15.71 -16.59
C VAL A 132 9.52 -14.34 -15.93
N GLY A 133 8.39 -13.75 -15.59
CA GLY A 133 8.35 -12.59 -14.70
C GLY A 133 7.02 -11.85 -14.81
N LYS A 134 6.84 -10.83 -13.98
CA LYS A 134 5.63 -10.03 -13.96
C LYS A 134 5.84 -8.67 -14.58
N THR A 135 4.82 -8.19 -15.28
CA THR A 135 4.78 -6.84 -15.85
C THR A 135 3.41 -6.21 -15.70
N LEU A 136 3.39 -4.87 -15.73
CA LEU A 136 2.17 -4.09 -15.78
C LEU A 136 1.79 -3.85 -17.24
N LEU A 137 0.60 -4.29 -17.64
CA LEU A 137 0.03 -4.01 -18.95
C LEU A 137 -0.92 -2.81 -18.85
N ASN A 138 -0.69 -1.79 -19.68
CA ASN A 138 -1.56 -0.64 -19.86
C ASN A 138 -2.14 -0.70 -21.28
N VAL A 139 -3.43 -0.98 -21.38
CA VAL A 139 -4.15 -1.03 -22.66
C VAL A 139 -4.95 0.25 -22.82
N GLU A 140 -4.80 0.94 -23.96
CA GLU A 140 -5.59 2.13 -24.26
C GLU A 140 -7.09 1.83 -24.19
N LYS A 141 -7.86 2.74 -23.57
CA LYS A 141 -9.30 2.58 -23.45
C LYS A 141 -9.99 2.73 -24.79
N ASP A 142 -10.90 1.79 -25.05
CA ASP A 142 -11.79 1.79 -26.20
C ASP A 142 -13.22 1.57 -25.68
N SER A 143 -14.14 2.49 -26.03
CA SER A 143 -15.52 2.48 -25.57
C SER A 143 -16.32 1.25 -26.03
N VAL A 144 -15.86 0.54 -27.07
CA VAL A 144 -16.57 -0.62 -27.63
C VAL A 144 -15.93 -1.95 -27.19
N ALA A 145 -14.71 -1.93 -26.65
CA ALA A 145 -13.95 -3.14 -26.36
C ALA A 145 -14.40 -3.86 -25.09
N ILE A 146 -14.54 -5.19 -25.18
CA ILE A 146 -14.84 -6.05 -24.04
C ILE A 146 -13.60 -6.14 -23.12
N PRO A 147 -13.76 -6.08 -21.79
CA PRO A 147 -12.65 -6.23 -20.85
C PRO A 147 -11.90 -7.55 -21.05
N ILE A 148 -10.57 -7.51 -20.94
CA ILE A 148 -9.74 -8.71 -21.08
C ILE A 148 -9.98 -9.67 -19.91
N LYS A 149 -10.18 -10.95 -20.22
CA LYS A 149 -10.43 -12.00 -19.23
C LYS A 149 -9.11 -12.47 -18.60
N VAL A 150 -9.17 -12.85 -17.32
CA VAL A 150 -8.07 -13.54 -16.62
C VAL A 150 -7.81 -14.90 -17.29
N ASP A 151 -6.55 -15.34 -17.28
CA ASP A 151 -5.98 -16.50 -17.97
C ASP A 151 -5.86 -16.38 -19.50
N ALA A 152 -6.44 -15.34 -20.12
CA ALA A 152 -6.26 -15.14 -21.55
C ALA A 152 -4.79 -14.88 -21.89
N ILE A 153 -4.33 -15.53 -22.97
CA ILE A 153 -2.97 -15.43 -23.48
C ILE A 153 -3.00 -14.55 -24.73
N PHE A 154 -2.19 -13.51 -24.72
CA PHE A 154 -2.01 -12.60 -25.85
C PHE A 154 -0.56 -12.58 -26.31
N VAL A 155 -0.37 -12.21 -27.56
CA VAL A 155 0.92 -11.81 -28.12
C VAL A 155 0.87 -10.35 -28.53
N THR A 156 1.94 -9.63 -28.27
CA THR A 156 2.12 -8.23 -28.68
C THR A 156 3.54 -8.00 -29.19
N THR A 157 3.69 -6.98 -30.01
CA THR A 157 4.99 -6.47 -30.48
C THR A 157 5.37 -5.17 -29.77
N SER A 158 4.54 -4.66 -28.86
CA SER A 158 4.82 -3.43 -28.13
C SER A 158 6.04 -3.63 -27.20
N PRO A 159 6.94 -2.64 -27.10
CA PRO A 159 8.15 -2.76 -26.31
C PRO A 159 7.86 -2.75 -24.80
N LEU A 160 8.76 -3.37 -24.03
CA LEU A 160 8.85 -3.17 -22.59
C LEU A 160 9.40 -1.77 -22.32
N SER A 161 8.84 -1.11 -21.31
CA SER A 161 9.27 0.22 -20.86
C SER A 161 9.51 0.21 -19.37
N ASP A 162 10.43 1.07 -18.93
CA ASP A 162 10.71 1.26 -17.52
C ASP A 162 9.53 1.83 -16.74
N LEU A 163 9.51 1.50 -15.45
CA LEU A 163 8.61 2.16 -14.51
C LEU A 163 9.10 3.58 -14.20
N ASN A 164 8.19 4.53 -14.25
CA ASN A 164 8.48 5.94 -14.01
C ASN A 164 8.74 6.21 -12.51
N PRO A 165 9.87 6.83 -12.15
CA PRO A 165 10.10 7.30 -10.78
C PRO A 165 9.19 8.50 -10.44
N PRO A 166 9.04 8.84 -9.14
CA PRO A 166 8.35 10.07 -8.75
C PRO A 166 9.11 11.30 -9.27
N ILE A 167 8.41 12.14 -10.03
CA ILE A 167 8.96 13.36 -10.65
C ILE A 167 8.85 14.59 -9.76
N ASN A 168 8.05 14.56 -8.70
CA ASN A 168 7.98 15.63 -7.70
C ASN A 168 8.46 15.16 -6.33
N PRO A 169 9.00 16.06 -5.48
CA PRO A 169 9.45 15.71 -4.15
C PRO A 169 8.29 15.22 -3.28
N ASN A 170 8.58 14.31 -2.36
CA ASN A 170 7.62 13.74 -1.41
C ASN A 170 6.41 13.03 -2.05
N GLN A 171 6.41 12.83 -3.37
CA GLN A 171 5.38 12.07 -4.06
C GLN A 171 5.52 10.57 -3.79
N PHE A 172 4.39 9.86 -3.80
CA PHE A 172 4.38 8.41 -3.68
C PHE A 172 5.22 7.75 -4.78
N ASP A 173 6.20 6.95 -4.36
CA ASP A 173 7.07 6.20 -5.26
C ASP A 173 6.36 4.93 -5.76
N TYR A 174 5.62 5.08 -6.87
CA TYR A 174 4.89 3.99 -7.49
C TYR A 174 5.82 2.92 -8.07
N LYS A 175 7.00 3.31 -8.57
CA LYS A 175 8.04 2.38 -9.06
C LYS A 175 8.46 1.42 -7.95
N ARG A 176 8.87 1.96 -6.79
CA ARG A 176 9.27 1.14 -5.64
C ARG A 176 8.13 0.29 -5.10
N TYR A 177 6.88 0.78 -5.15
CA TYR A 177 5.71 -0.01 -4.78
C TYR A 177 5.52 -1.24 -5.68
N LEU A 178 5.62 -1.07 -7.01
CA LEU A 178 5.49 -2.16 -7.97
C LEU A 178 6.66 -3.15 -7.90
N GLN A 179 7.89 -2.66 -7.65
CA GLN A 179 9.06 -3.52 -7.47
C GLN A 179 8.91 -4.46 -6.27
N LYS A 180 8.27 -4.02 -5.17
CA LYS A 180 7.92 -4.89 -4.03
C LYS A 180 6.91 -5.99 -4.39
N GLN A 181 6.20 -5.84 -5.51
CA GLN A 181 5.29 -6.84 -6.09
C GLN A 181 5.94 -7.66 -7.21
N TYR A 182 7.26 -7.52 -7.40
CA TYR A 182 8.07 -8.14 -8.46
C TYR A 182 7.70 -7.67 -9.88
N ILE A 183 7.16 -6.45 -9.99
CA ILE A 183 6.87 -5.80 -11.27
C ILE A 183 7.96 -4.74 -11.49
N TYR A 184 8.79 -4.94 -12.52
CA TYR A 184 9.95 -4.08 -12.81
C TYR A 184 9.74 -3.22 -14.06
N HIS A 185 8.90 -3.68 -14.98
CA HIS A 185 8.63 -3.03 -16.26
C HIS A 185 7.13 -2.98 -16.57
N GLN A 186 6.76 -2.13 -17.52
CA GLN A 186 5.39 -1.95 -18.00
C GLN A 186 5.33 -1.96 -19.54
N ILE A 187 4.18 -2.32 -20.08
CA ILE A 187 3.88 -2.35 -21.50
C ILE A 187 2.74 -1.36 -21.74
N PHE A 188 2.90 -0.48 -22.73
CA PHE A 188 1.82 0.34 -23.26
C PHE A 188 1.45 -0.19 -24.63
N THR A 189 0.18 -0.50 -24.84
CA THR A 189 -0.29 -1.10 -26.08
C THR A 189 -1.71 -0.66 -26.40
N SER A 190 -2.05 -0.69 -27.68
CA SER A 190 -3.42 -0.50 -28.15
C SER A 190 -4.09 -1.85 -28.34
N ARG A 191 -5.43 -1.87 -28.41
CA ARG A 191 -6.17 -3.12 -28.70
C ARG A 191 -5.80 -3.73 -30.06
N ALA A 192 -5.39 -2.92 -31.03
CA ALA A 192 -5.00 -3.37 -32.36
C ALA A 192 -3.67 -4.16 -32.36
N GLU A 193 -2.82 -3.95 -31.34
CA GLU A 193 -1.53 -4.61 -31.17
C GLU A 193 -1.60 -5.84 -30.25
N LEU A 194 -2.81 -6.23 -29.84
CA LEU A 194 -3.07 -7.39 -28.97
C LEU A 194 -3.73 -8.51 -29.76
N PHE A 195 -2.97 -9.57 -30.04
CA PHE A 195 -3.47 -10.74 -30.75
C PHE A 195 -3.77 -11.87 -29.75
N LEU A 196 -5.02 -12.32 -29.71
CA LEU A 196 -5.45 -13.39 -28.81
C LEU A 196 -4.92 -14.74 -29.31
N VAL A 197 -4.17 -15.43 -28.45
CA VAL A 197 -3.63 -16.77 -28.73
C VAL A 197 -4.55 -17.84 -28.14
N SER A 198 -4.98 -17.66 -26.89
CA SER A 198 -5.86 -18.60 -26.19
C SER A 198 -6.69 -17.88 -25.13
N SER A 199 -7.91 -18.35 -24.92
CA SER A 199 -8.81 -17.84 -23.87
C SER A 199 -9.23 -18.92 -22.86
N HIS A 200 -8.52 -20.04 -22.84
CA HIS A 200 -8.81 -21.16 -21.93
C HIS A 200 -8.46 -20.80 -20.49
N THR A 201 -9.36 -21.13 -19.57
CA THR A 201 -9.14 -20.98 -18.13
C THR A 201 -8.55 -22.24 -17.56
N ASN A 202 -7.26 -22.20 -17.25
CA ASN A 202 -6.50 -23.36 -16.80
C ASN A 202 -6.01 -23.18 -15.36
N THR A 203 -5.99 -21.96 -14.84
CA THR A 203 -5.46 -21.66 -13.51
C THR A 203 -6.58 -21.53 -12.48
N ILE A 204 -6.21 -21.68 -11.21
CA ILE A 204 -7.09 -21.42 -10.07
C ILE A 204 -7.62 -19.96 -10.10
N PHE A 205 -6.83 -19.02 -10.62
CA PHE A 205 -7.23 -17.61 -10.74
C PHE A 205 -8.26 -17.40 -11.86
N GLY A 206 -8.12 -18.10 -12.99
CA GLY A 206 -9.12 -18.10 -14.07
C GLY A 206 -10.46 -18.64 -13.61
N HIS A 207 -10.48 -19.78 -12.91
CA HIS A 207 -11.72 -20.34 -12.34
C HIS A 207 -12.35 -19.39 -11.31
N ALA A 208 -11.53 -18.76 -10.46
CA ALA A 208 -12.00 -17.75 -9.52
C ALA A 208 -12.58 -16.51 -10.23
N ALA A 209 -11.97 -16.07 -11.34
CA ALA A 209 -12.50 -14.99 -12.17
C ALA A 209 -13.81 -15.37 -12.85
N GLN A 210 -13.94 -16.58 -13.37
CA GLN A 210 -15.19 -17.08 -13.94
C GLN A 210 -16.31 -17.13 -12.90
N LEU A 211 -16.03 -17.63 -11.70
CA LEU A 211 -17.00 -17.65 -10.61
C LEU A 211 -17.45 -16.23 -10.25
N ARG A 212 -16.53 -15.27 -10.11
CA ARG A 212 -16.85 -13.86 -9.89
C ARG A 212 -17.73 -13.29 -11.00
N ASN A 213 -17.36 -13.54 -12.26
CA ASN A 213 -18.12 -13.06 -13.42
C ASN A 213 -19.53 -13.68 -13.48
N HIS A 214 -19.65 -14.96 -13.16
CA HIS A 214 -20.93 -15.65 -13.07
C HIS A 214 -21.82 -15.01 -12.01
N ILE A 215 -21.31 -14.86 -10.78
CA ILE A 215 -22.04 -14.22 -9.68
C ILE A 215 -22.44 -12.79 -10.06
N ASN A 216 -21.53 -12.01 -10.62
CA ASN A 216 -21.82 -10.65 -11.07
C ASN A 216 -22.90 -10.60 -12.16
N SER A 217 -22.88 -11.52 -13.12
CA SER A 217 -23.91 -11.59 -14.16
C SER A 217 -25.30 -11.90 -13.58
N LYS A 218 -25.35 -12.74 -12.53
CA LYS A 218 -26.59 -13.05 -11.82
C LYS A 218 -27.06 -11.88 -10.96
N LEU A 219 -26.17 -11.18 -10.26
CA LEU A 219 -26.54 -10.03 -9.44
C LEU A 219 -27.03 -8.84 -10.29
N LYS A 220 -26.51 -8.67 -11.51
CA LYS A 220 -26.93 -7.62 -12.44
C LYS A 220 -28.37 -7.75 -12.93
N SER A 221 -29.02 -8.91 -12.79
CA SER A 221 -30.44 -9.04 -13.13
C SER A 221 -31.38 -8.46 -12.06
N TYR A 222 -30.85 -8.01 -10.92
CA TYR A 222 -31.61 -7.40 -9.83
C TYR A 222 -31.35 -5.88 -9.77
N ASN A 223 -32.27 -5.15 -9.12
CA ASN A 223 -32.31 -3.69 -9.12
C ASN A 223 -31.32 -3.04 -8.11
N PHE A 224 -30.08 -3.53 -8.06
CA PHE A 224 -29.03 -2.91 -7.23
C PHE A 224 -28.51 -1.63 -7.88
N LYS A 225 -28.31 -0.58 -7.07
CA LYS A 225 -27.61 0.62 -7.54
C LYS A 225 -26.15 0.30 -7.87
N PRO A 226 -25.49 1.08 -8.75
CA PRO A 226 -24.08 0.87 -9.08
C PRO A 226 -23.17 0.81 -7.84
N ASP A 227 -23.36 1.72 -6.89
CA ASP A 227 -22.59 1.79 -5.65
C ASP A 227 -22.86 0.59 -4.72
N GLU A 228 -24.10 0.11 -4.68
CA GLU A 228 -24.48 -1.07 -3.91
C GLU A 228 -23.79 -2.31 -4.49
N LEU A 229 -23.88 -2.51 -5.81
CA LEU A 229 -23.23 -3.63 -6.50
C LEU A 229 -21.70 -3.57 -6.34
N ALA A 230 -21.10 -2.38 -6.43
CA ALA A 230 -19.67 -2.20 -6.18
C ALA A 230 -19.28 -2.57 -4.74
N LEU A 231 -20.09 -2.20 -3.74
CA LEU A 231 -19.87 -2.60 -2.34
C LEU A 231 -20.08 -4.10 -2.14
N ILE A 232 -21.09 -4.72 -2.74
CA ILE A 232 -21.32 -6.17 -2.69
C ILE A 232 -20.08 -6.90 -3.24
N ASN A 233 -19.59 -6.45 -4.40
CA ASN A 233 -18.41 -7.00 -5.04
C ASN A 233 -17.14 -6.83 -4.20
N ALA A 234 -16.98 -5.67 -3.55
CA ALA A 234 -15.83 -5.42 -2.68
C ALA A 234 -15.85 -6.30 -1.41
N LEU A 235 -17.02 -6.43 -0.77
CA LEU A 235 -17.17 -7.10 0.52
C LEU A 235 -17.21 -8.64 0.39
N LEU A 236 -17.85 -9.17 -0.65
CA LEU A 236 -18.05 -10.62 -0.84
C LEU A 236 -17.06 -11.25 -1.83
N LEU A 237 -16.67 -10.52 -2.88
CA LEU A 237 -15.83 -11.04 -3.96
C LEU A 237 -14.41 -10.42 -3.96
N GLY A 238 -14.14 -9.47 -3.06
CA GLY A 238 -12.85 -8.77 -2.98
C GLY A 238 -12.55 -7.85 -4.17
N GLN A 239 -13.54 -7.50 -5.00
CA GLN A 239 -13.39 -6.66 -6.19
C GLN A 239 -13.65 -5.18 -5.88
N ARG A 240 -12.61 -4.34 -5.97
CA ARG A 240 -12.67 -2.91 -5.59
C ARG A 240 -12.51 -1.95 -6.75
N GLN A 241 -12.26 -2.47 -7.96
CA GLN A 241 -12.03 -1.66 -9.14
C GLN A 241 -13.22 -0.74 -9.48
N ASP A 242 -14.43 -1.17 -9.13
CA ASP A 242 -15.68 -0.45 -9.39
C ASP A 242 -16.04 0.54 -8.26
N ILE A 243 -15.27 0.59 -7.16
CA ILE A 243 -15.49 1.57 -6.08
C ILE A 243 -15.10 2.96 -6.58
N SER A 244 -16.08 3.86 -6.60
CA SER A 244 -15.89 5.25 -7.01
C SER A 244 -14.93 5.99 -6.06
N PRO A 245 -14.17 6.99 -6.56
CA PRO A 245 -13.33 7.84 -5.72
C PRO A 245 -14.09 8.49 -4.56
N GLU A 246 -15.36 8.86 -4.77
CA GLU A 246 -16.24 9.49 -3.79
C GLU A 246 -16.50 8.54 -2.62
N ILE A 247 -16.92 7.31 -2.88
CA ILE A 247 -17.12 6.28 -1.84
C ILE A 247 -15.80 6.04 -1.11
N TYR A 248 -14.71 5.83 -1.85
CA TYR A 248 -13.40 5.59 -1.23
C TYR A 248 -13.00 6.72 -0.26
N ASN A 249 -13.17 7.97 -0.68
CA ASN A 249 -12.86 9.14 0.13
C ASN A 249 -13.79 9.26 1.35
N SER A 250 -15.09 9.01 1.20
CA SER A 250 -16.03 9.01 2.33
C SER A 250 -15.66 7.96 3.39
N TYR A 251 -15.34 6.73 2.98
CA TYR A 251 -14.89 5.69 3.92
C TYR A 251 -13.52 6.01 4.53
N SER A 252 -12.61 6.65 3.79
CA SER A 252 -11.31 7.11 4.31
C SER A 252 -11.49 8.18 5.39
N ARG A 253 -12.29 9.21 5.11
CA ARG A 253 -12.62 10.30 6.06
C ARG A 253 -13.37 9.79 7.29
N ALA A 254 -14.24 8.81 7.14
CA ALA A 254 -14.95 8.17 8.25
C ALA A 254 -14.09 7.18 9.07
N GLY A 255 -12.86 6.88 8.64
CA GLY A 255 -11.99 5.89 9.31
C GLY A 255 -12.38 4.43 9.09
N ALA A 256 -13.13 4.17 8.02
CA ALA A 256 -13.72 2.88 7.68
C ALA A 256 -13.17 2.28 6.37
N VAL A 257 -12.11 2.85 5.77
CA VAL A 257 -11.55 2.38 4.48
C VAL A 257 -11.15 0.91 4.48
N HIS A 258 -10.76 0.39 5.65
CA HIS A 258 -10.42 -1.01 5.85
C HIS A 258 -11.59 -1.98 5.64
N ILE A 259 -12.82 -1.47 5.53
CA ILE A 259 -14.05 -2.25 5.31
C ILE A 259 -14.30 -2.44 3.83
N LEU A 260 -13.95 -1.47 2.97
CA LEU A 260 -13.94 -1.63 1.51
C LEU A 260 -12.94 -2.72 1.06
N ALA A 261 -12.10 -3.17 1.99
CA ALA A 261 -11.21 -4.29 1.87
C ALA A 261 -11.73 -5.52 2.59
N VAL A 262 -11.68 -6.69 1.95
CA VAL A 262 -11.84 -7.95 2.68
C VAL A 262 -10.75 -8.02 3.76
N SER A 263 -11.19 -7.94 5.00
CA SER A 263 -10.36 -7.78 6.20
C SER A 263 -10.43 -9.01 7.10
N GLY A 264 -9.64 -9.02 8.18
CA GLY A 264 -9.72 -10.07 9.20
C GLY A 264 -11.11 -10.22 9.81
N LEU A 265 -11.88 -9.14 9.90
CA LEU A 265 -13.26 -9.19 10.39
C LEU A 265 -14.16 -9.97 9.42
N HIS A 266 -13.99 -9.78 8.11
CA HIS A 266 -14.76 -10.52 7.10
C HIS A 266 -14.51 -12.02 7.21
N VAL A 267 -13.23 -12.41 7.20
CA VAL A 267 -12.82 -13.80 7.34
C VAL A 267 -13.26 -14.40 8.68
N GLY A 268 -13.21 -13.62 9.76
CA GLY A 268 -13.69 -14.03 11.08
C GLY A 268 -15.20 -14.29 11.11
N ILE A 269 -16.00 -13.43 10.47
CA ILE A 269 -17.46 -13.63 10.33
C ILE A 269 -17.76 -14.88 9.50
N VAL A 270 -17.07 -15.06 8.37
CA VAL A 270 -17.19 -16.28 7.55
C VAL A 270 -16.85 -17.53 8.37
N LEU A 271 -15.75 -17.50 9.12
CA LEU A 271 -15.38 -18.59 10.02
C LEU A 271 -16.48 -18.90 11.05
N LEU A 272 -17.07 -17.88 11.69
CA LEU A 272 -18.16 -18.07 12.66
C LEU A 272 -19.39 -18.70 12.02
N LEU A 273 -19.78 -18.25 10.82
CA LEU A 273 -20.90 -18.81 10.06
C LEU A 273 -20.65 -20.28 9.71
N LEU A 274 -19.48 -20.60 9.14
CA LEU A 274 -19.10 -21.98 8.80
C LEU A 274 -19.01 -22.87 10.04
N ASN A 275 -18.48 -22.34 11.14
CA ASN A 275 -18.36 -23.08 12.40
C ASN A 275 -19.73 -23.45 12.98
N SER A 276 -20.72 -22.55 12.83
CA SER A 276 -22.11 -22.81 13.22
C SER A 276 -22.80 -23.79 12.28
N LEU A 277 -22.66 -23.59 10.97
CA LEU A 277 -23.25 -24.43 9.93
C LEU A 277 -22.76 -25.88 10.02
N PHE A 278 -21.46 -26.09 10.24
CA PHE A 278 -20.85 -27.41 10.33
C PHE A 278 -20.82 -27.98 11.74
N ARG A 279 -21.46 -27.34 12.72
CA ARG A 279 -21.58 -27.88 14.09
C ARG A 279 -22.18 -29.30 14.15
N PRO A 280 -23.19 -29.67 13.34
CA PRO A 280 -23.74 -31.03 13.35
C PRO A 280 -22.71 -32.12 13.01
N LEU A 281 -21.67 -31.81 12.23
CA LEU A 281 -20.62 -32.78 11.91
C LEU A 281 -19.84 -33.21 13.15
N GLU A 282 -19.82 -32.42 14.23
CA GLU A 282 -19.11 -32.78 15.47
C GLU A 282 -19.69 -34.02 16.16
N TYR A 283 -20.94 -34.40 15.85
CA TYR A 283 -21.59 -35.61 16.38
C TYR A 283 -21.10 -36.90 15.70
N LEU A 284 -20.39 -36.80 14.57
CA LEU A 284 -19.85 -37.95 13.84
C LEU A 284 -18.49 -38.38 14.40
N LYS A 285 -18.12 -39.66 14.20
CA LYS A 285 -16.77 -40.15 14.48
C LYS A 285 -15.76 -39.38 13.62
N ASN A 286 -14.70 -38.83 14.24
CA ASN A 286 -13.73 -37.91 13.63
C ASN A 286 -14.32 -36.60 13.10
N GLY A 287 -15.56 -36.27 13.46
CA GLY A 287 -16.31 -35.12 12.97
C GLY A 287 -15.62 -33.77 13.16
N LYS A 288 -14.87 -33.59 14.26
CA LYS A 288 -14.09 -32.36 14.52
C LYS A 288 -12.99 -32.13 13.50
N THR A 289 -12.28 -33.19 13.09
CA THR A 289 -11.22 -33.09 12.08
C THR A 289 -11.80 -32.81 10.69
N ILE A 290 -12.89 -33.49 10.33
CA ILE A 290 -13.59 -33.27 9.05
C ILE A 290 -14.12 -31.83 8.98
N LYS A 291 -14.78 -31.37 10.05
CA LYS A 291 -15.26 -29.99 10.17
C LYS A 291 -14.16 -28.97 9.93
N ILE A 292 -13.00 -29.13 10.57
CA ILE A 292 -11.89 -28.20 10.42
C ILE A 292 -11.31 -28.26 9.00
N ALA A 293 -11.13 -29.45 8.43
CA ALA A 293 -10.66 -29.59 7.05
C ALA A 293 -11.59 -28.86 6.05
N LEU A 294 -12.91 -29.02 6.20
CA LEU A 294 -13.90 -28.32 5.37
C LEU A 294 -13.86 -26.80 5.56
N ILE A 295 -13.78 -26.33 6.81
CA ILE A 295 -13.66 -24.89 7.10
C ILE A 295 -12.41 -24.31 6.45
N LEU A 296 -11.24 -24.97 6.60
CA LEU A 296 -10.00 -24.50 6.00
C LEU A 296 -10.08 -24.48 4.47
N LEU A 297 -10.64 -25.53 3.86
CA LEU A 297 -10.85 -25.61 2.42
C LEU A 297 -11.69 -24.44 1.91
N ILE A 298 -12.83 -24.16 2.56
CA ILE A 298 -13.72 -23.06 2.17
C ILE A 298 -13.08 -21.70 2.42
N LEU A 299 -12.35 -21.51 3.53
CA LEU A 299 -11.67 -20.24 3.80
C LEU A 299 -10.57 -19.94 2.78
N TRP A 300 -9.78 -20.94 2.38
CA TRP A 300 -8.78 -20.77 1.33
C TRP A 300 -9.41 -20.63 -0.06
N GLY A 301 -10.52 -21.33 -0.33
CA GLY A 301 -11.34 -21.11 -1.52
C GLY A 301 -11.86 -19.67 -1.60
N PHE A 302 -12.39 -19.14 -0.50
CA PHE A 302 -12.79 -17.73 -0.38
C PHE A 302 -11.61 -16.79 -0.61
N ALA A 303 -10.43 -17.10 -0.04
CA ALA A 303 -9.22 -16.30 -0.25
C ALA A 303 -8.82 -16.23 -1.73
N VAL A 304 -8.94 -17.34 -2.46
CA VAL A 304 -8.70 -17.43 -3.90
C VAL A 304 -9.70 -16.58 -4.69
N VAL A 305 -11.00 -16.69 -4.37
CA VAL A 305 -12.05 -15.87 -5.02
C VAL A 305 -11.83 -14.38 -4.77
N ALA A 306 -11.43 -14.01 -3.55
CA ALA A 306 -11.06 -12.65 -3.17
C ALA A 306 -9.69 -12.18 -3.72
N GLY A 307 -9.06 -12.95 -4.61
CA GLY A 307 -7.83 -12.57 -5.32
C GLY A 307 -6.53 -12.75 -4.53
N LEU A 308 -6.53 -13.52 -3.42
CA LEU A 308 -5.39 -13.72 -2.53
C LEU A 308 -4.69 -12.41 -2.12
N SER A 309 -5.48 -11.35 -1.91
CA SER A 309 -4.96 -10.07 -1.42
C SER A 309 -4.29 -10.26 -0.06
N ALA A 310 -3.23 -9.48 0.21
CA ALA A 310 -2.39 -9.64 1.40
C ALA A 310 -3.19 -9.59 2.72
N SER A 311 -4.27 -8.81 2.78
CA SER A 311 -5.20 -8.76 3.91
C SER A 311 -5.90 -10.10 4.17
N VAL A 312 -6.43 -10.71 3.11
CA VAL A 312 -7.20 -11.96 3.20
C VAL A 312 -6.28 -13.13 3.52
N THR A 313 -5.12 -13.22 2.86
CA THR A 313 -4.15 -14.30 3.14
C THR A 313 -3.71 -14.28 4.60
N ARG A 314 -3.43 -13.09 5.17
CA ARG A 314 -3.06 -12.97 6.59
C ARG A 314 -4.14 -13.45 7.53
N ALA A 315 -5.38 -13.03 7.28
CA ALA A 315 -6.51 -13.41 8.09
C ALA A 315 -6.76 -14.91 8.02
N VAL A 316 -6.81 -15.49 6.81
CA VAL A 316 -7.04 -16.93 6.63
C VAL A 316 -5.90 -17.75 7.24
N THR A 317 -4.64 -17.34 7.10
CA THR A 317 -3.51 -18.00 7.76
C THR A 317 -3.62 -17.92 9.28
N MET A 318 -3.94 -16.75 9.85
CA MET A 318 -4.13 -16.60 11.30
C MET A 318 -5.25 -17.50 11.83
N PHE A 319 -6.43 -17.46 11.19
CA PHE A 319 -7.57 -18.30 11.58
C PHE A 319 -7.31 -19.79 11.35
N SER A 320 -6.49 -20.14 10.34
CA SER A 320 -6.04 -21.53 10.14
C SER A 320 -5.23 -22.03 11.33
N VAL A 321 -4.27 -21.24 11.81
CA VAL A 321 -3.46 -21.58 12.99
C VAL A 321 -4.34 -21.68 14.25
N VAL A 322 -5.30 -20.75 14.42
CA VAL A 322 -6.26 -20.82 15.55
C VAL A 322 -7.09 -22.11 15.48
N ALA A 323 -7.69 -22.41 14.33
CA ALA A 323 -8.56 -23.58 14.16
C ALA A 323 -7.81 -24.89 14.42
N ILE A 324 -6.59 -25.03 13.89
CA ILE A 324 -5.72 -26.19 14.12
C ILE A 324 -5.35 -26.29 15.61
N GLY A 325 -4.96 -25.17 16.23
CA GLY A 325 -4.58 -25.14 17.65
C GLY A 325 -5.71 -25.53 18.60
N MET A 326 -6.94 -25.10 18.31
CA MET A 326 -8.14 -25.49 19.06
C MET A 326 -8.42 -27.01 18.95
N ASN A 327 -8.19 -27.62 17.79
CA ASN A 327 -8.37 -29.07 17.60
C ASN A 327 -7.37 -29.90 18.41
N LEU A 328 -6.13 -29.43 18.47
CA LEU A 328 -5.05 -30.08 19.22
C LEU A 328 -5.21 -29.97 20.74
N LYS A 329 -6.33 -29.40 21.24
CA LYS A 329 -6.64 -29.15 22.66
C LYS A 329 -5.53 -28.44 23.43
N ARG A 330 -4.66 -27.69 22.75
CA ARG A 330 -3.61 -26.89 23.40
C ARG A 330 -4.17 -25.53 23.80
N SER A 331 -3.77 -25.05 24.97
CA SER A 331 -4.03 -23.67 25.37
C SER A 331 -3.24 -22.73 24.45
N THR A 332 -3.91 -22.20 23.43
CA THR A 332 -3.28 -21.29 22.46
C THR A 332 -3.16 -19.90 23.05
N ASN A 333 -1.93 -19.45 23.30
CA ASN A 333 -1.68 -18.04 23.54
C ASN A 333 -1.83 -17.27 22.22
N ILE A 334 -2.68 -16.24 22.20
CA ILE A 334 -2.97 -15.46 20.98
C ILE A 334 -1.69 -14.85 20.38
N PHE A 335 -0.72 -14.42 21.21
CA PHE A 335 0.56 -13.91 20.71
C PHE A 335 1.40 -14.98 20.01
N ASN A 336 1.31 -16.25 20.43
CA ASN A 336 2.00 -17.34 19.74
C ASN A 336 1.34 -17.63 18.40
N THR A 337 0.00 -17.67 18.37
CA THR A 337 -0.74 -17.85 17.12
C THR A 337 -0.40 -16.75 16.11
N LEU A 338 -0.31 -15.50 16.60
CA LEU A 338 0.07 -14.37 15.77
C LEU A 338 1.51 -14.49 15.25
N ALA A 339 2.46 -14.86 16.10
CA ALA A 339 3.85 -15.07 15.71
C ALA A 339 4.00 -16.23 14.72
N ILE A 340 3.31 -17.36 14.92
CA ILE A 340 3.30 -18.49 13.98
C ILE A 340 2.76 -18.04 12.61
N SER A 341 1.63 -17.32 12.59
CA SER A 341 1.06 -16.79 11.36
C SER A 341 2.02 -15.86 10.63
N MET A 342 2.63 -14.91 11.35
CA MET A 342 3.64 -13.99 10.80
C MET A 342 4.86 -14.76 10.27
N PHE A 343 5.37 -15.73 11.03
CA PHE A 343 6.50 -16.56 10.65
C PHE A 343 6.23 -17.32 9.34
N ILE A 344 5.09 -18.00 9.24
CA ILE A 344 4.70 -18.75 8.03
C ILE A 344 4.59 -17.80 6.83
N LEU A 345 3.92 -16.67 6.97
CA LEU A 345 3.74 -15.74 5.85
C LEU A 345 5.04 -15.12 5.36
N LEU A 346 5.94 -14.75 6.27
CA LEU A 346 7.25 -14.17 5.92
C LEU A 346 8.22 -15.22 5.32
N LEU A 347 7.98 -16.51 5.57
CA LEU A 347 8.72 -17.59 4.93
C LEU A 347 8.34 -17.78 3.44
N PHE A 348 7.07 -17.53 3.08
CA PHE A 348 6.58 -17.69 1.71
C PHE A 348 6.46 -16.37 0.93
N LYS A 349 6.39 -15.23 1.63
CA LYS A 349 6.28 -13.88 1.05
C LYS A 349 7.02 -12.87 1.93
N PRO A 350 8.36 -12.84 1.89
CA PRO A 350 9.16 -11.96 2.74
C PRO A 350 8.87 -10.47 2.52
N MET A 351 8.53 -10.07 1.29
CA MET A 351 8.16 -8.68 0.96
C MET A 351 6.92 -8.17 1.70
N PHE A 352 6.09 -9.05 2.28
CA PHE A 352 4.98 -8.64 3.14
C PHE A 352 5.43 -7.86 4.36
N LEU A 353 6.69 -8.00 4.83
CA LEU A 353 7.21 -7.18 5.92
C LEU A 353 7.12 -5.66 5.63
N PHE A 354 7.26 -5.29 4.35
CA PHE A 354 7.25 -3.90 3.88
C PHE A 354 5.88 -3.44 3.37
N ASP A 355 4.87 -4.30 3.42
CA ASP A 355 3.51 -3.97 3.04
C ASP A 355 2.80 -3.24 4.19
N VAL A 356 2.23 -2.07 3.90
CA VAL A 356 1.54 -1.24 4.88
C VAL A 356 0.33 -1.99 5.45
N GLY A 357 -0.38 -2.73 4.60
CA GLY A 357 -1.48 -3.60 5.02
C GLY A 357 -1.00 -4.61 6.06
N PHE A 358 0.09 -5.33 5.78
CA PHE A 358 0.76 -6.27 6.67
C PHE A 358 1.00 -5.67 8.06
N GLN A 359 1.73 -4.56 8.11
CA GLN A 359 2.09 -3.85 9.34
C GLN A 359 0.84 -3.45 10.13
N MET A 360 -0.13 -2.81 9.49
CA MET A 360 -1.35 -2.30 10.13
C MET A 360 -2.18 -3.42 10.78
N SER A 361 -2.41 -4.56 10.13
CA SER A 361 -3.25 -5.62 10.76
C SER A 361 -2.56 -6.30 11.93
N TYR A 362 -1.26 -6.57 11.85
CA TYR A 362 -0.56 -7.21 12.96
C TYR A 362 -0.46 -6.27 14.16
N LEU A 363 -0.18 -4.99 13.92
CA LEU A 363 -0.15 -3.96 14.96
C LEU A 363 -1.54 -3.73 15.59
N ALA A 364 -2.60 -3.72 14.78
CA ALA A 364 -3.99 -3.66 15.28
C ALA A 364 -4.31 -4.84 16.20
N VAL A 365 -4.01 -6.08 15.79
CA VAL A 365 -4.29 -7.28 16.60
C VAL A 365 -3.43 -7.32 17.87
N ILE A 366 -2.14 -6.97 17.79
CA ILE A 366 -1.27 -6.87 18.98
C ILE A 366 -1.82 -5.84 19.96
N ALA A 367 -2.28 -4.68 19.45
CA ALA A 367 -2.85 -3.63 20.26
C ALA A 367 -4.19 -4.05 20.87
N ILE A 368 -5.11 -4.65 20.11
CA ILE A 368 -6.36 -5.21 20.64
C ILE A 368 -6.07 -6.17 21.80
N VAL A 369 -5.23 -7.20 21.57
CA VAL A 369 -4.94 -8.21 22.61
C VAL A 369 -4.21 -7.62 23.82
N SER A 370 -3.49 -6.51 23.65
CA SER A 370 -2.70 -5.88 24.72
C SER A 370 -3.45 -4.79 25.50
N PHE A 371 -4.29 -3.99 24.82
CA PHE A 371 -4.98 -2.81 25.34
C PHE A 371 -6.46 -3.06 25.63
N GLN A 372 -7.19 -3.80 24.78
CA GLN A 372 -8.64 -3.97 24.96
C GLN A 372 -9.00 -4.54 26.35
N PRO A 373 -8.30 -5.55 26.91
CA PRO A 373 -8.60 -6.05 28.25
C PRO A 373 -8.37 -5.02 29.37
N LEU A 374 -7.53 -4.01 29.14
CA LEU A 374 -7.29 -2.92 30.10
C LEU A 374 -8.45 -1.91 30.04
N LEU A 375 -8.90 -1.58 28.82
CA LEU A 375 -10.02 -0.67 28.59
C LEU A 375 -11.35 -1.29 29.06
N GLU A 376 -11.57 -2.57 28.79
CA GLU A 376 -12.78 -3.29 29.21
C GLU A 376 -12.95 -3.31 30.74
N ARG A 377 -11.84 -3.26 31.50
CA ARG A 377 -11.89 -3.23 32.97
C ARG A 377 -12.32 -1.88 33.54
N LEU A 378 -12.25 -0.80 32.77
CA LEU A 378 -12.66 0.54 33.23
C LEU A 378 -14.16 0.61 33.50
N TRP A 379 -14.96 -0.13 32.74
CA TRP A 379 -16.40 -0.18 32.90
C TRP A 379 -16.95 -1.54 32.49
N GLN A 380 -17.77 -2.15 33.34
CA GLN A 380 -18.41 -3.45 33.09
C GLN A 380 -19.93 -3.28 33.20
N PRO A 381 -20.60 -2.84 32.11
CA PRO A 381 -22.05 -2.65 32.11
C PRO A 381 -22.79 -3.95 32.42
N LYS A 382 -23.84 -3.87 33.25
CA LYS A 382 -24.67 -5.04 33.58
C LYS A 382 -25.57 -5.48 32.43
N LEU A 383 -26.02 -4.53 31.60
CA LEU A 383 -26.90 -4.80 30.46
C LEU A 383 -26.09 -5.35 29.27
N LYS A 384 -26.48 -6.53 28.76
CA LYS A 384 -25.85 -7.20 27.62
C LYS A 384 -25.66 -6.31 26.36
N PRO A 385 -26.67 -5.54 25.89
CA PRO A 385 -26.49 -4.70 24.70
C PRO A 385 -25.48 -3.56 24.95
N VAL A 386 -25.52 -2.94 26.13
CA VAL A 386 -24.57 -1.88 26.51
C VAL A 386 -23.16 -2.44 26.61
N LYS A 387 -22.99 -3.63 27.19
CA LYS A 387 -21.70 -4.33 27.22
C LYS A 387 -21.16 -4.59 25.81
N LYS A 388 -22.00 -5.06 24.88
CA LYS A 388 -21.57 -5.31 23.50
C LYS A 388 -21.12 -4.03 22.78
N LEU A 389 -21.82 -2.91 22.99
CA LEU A 389 -21.41 -1.60 22.45
C LEU A 389 -20.08 -1.14 23.06
N TRP A 390 -19.90 -1.35 24.37
CA TRP A 390 -18.64 -1.07 25.06
C TRP A 390 -17.49 -1.95 24.54
N ASP A 391 -17.72 -3.23 24.29
CA ASP A 391 -16.74 -4.15 23.71
C ASP A 391 -16.33 -3.68 22.30
N ILE A 392 -17.29 -3.31 21.45
CA ILE A 392 -17.01 -2.76 20.11
C ILE A 392 -16.18 -1.47 20.21
N PHE A 393 -16.56 -0.57 21.11
CA PHE A 393 -15.85 0.68 21.34
C PHE A 393 -14.40 0.45 21.82
N THR A 394 -14.21 -0.40 22.83
CA THR A 394 -12.89 -0.69 23.39
C THR A 394 -11.98 -1.45 22.42
N VAL A 395 -12.53 -2.38 21.62
CA VAL A 395 -11.79 -3.04 20.52
C VAL A 395 -11.36 -2.00 19.49
N THR A 396 -12.28 -1.13 19.07
CA THR A 396 -12.01 -0.08 18.07
C THR A 396 -10.93 0.88 18.55
N LEU A 397 -11.01 1.32 19.81
CA LEU A 397 -10.03 2.20 20.41
C LEU A 397 -8.66 1.52 20.53
N ALA A 398 -8.62 0.27 21.00
CA ALA A 398 -7.39 -0.50 21.11
C ALA A 398 -6.71 -0.74 19.75
N ALA A 399 -7.50 -1.08 18.72
CA ALA A 399 -6.99 -1.21 17.36
C ALA A 399 -6.39 0.11 16.87
N GLN A 400 -7.10 1.23 17.09
CA GLN A 400 -6.66 2.57 16.68
C GLN A 400 -5.33 2.95 17.33
N PHE A 401 -5.14 2.72 18.62
CA PHE A 401 -3.85 2.95 19.29
C PHE A 401 -2.69 2.19 18.61
N GLY A 402 -2.93 0.99 18.10
CA GLY A 402 -1.93 0.21 17.38
C GLY A 402 -1.59 0.77 16.01
N VAL A 403 -2.57 1.32 15.29
CA VAL A 403 -2.42 1.72 13.88
C VAL A 403 -2.13 3.20 13.66
N VAL A 404 -2.42 4.07 14.63
CA VAL A 404 -2.27 5.53 14.48
C VAL A 404 -0.89 5.96 14.01
N PRO A 405 0.24 5.53 14.62
CA PRO A 405 1.56 5.99 14.18
C PRO A 405 1.85 5.67 12.70
N ILE A 406 1.52 4.45 12.27
CA ILE A 406 1.70 4.01 10.87
C ILE A 406 0.70 4.71 9.94
N SER A 407 -0.53 4.95 10.40
CA SER A 407 -1.54 5.68 9.62
C SER A 407 -1.12 7.13 9.37
N LEU A 408 -0.56 7.79 10.37
CA LEU A 408 -0.04 9.16 10.23
C LEU A 408 1.17 9.22 9.29
N PHE A 409 2.02 8.19 9.32
CA PHE A 409 3.20 8.10 8.46
C PHE A 409 2.86 7.87 6.98
N TYR A 410 1.92 6.98 6.65
CA TYR A 410 1.61 6.65 5.25
C TYR A 410 0.43 7.42 4.66
N PHE A 411 -0.59 7.74 5.47
CA PHE A 411 -1.83 8.35 4.99
C PHE A 411 -1.99 9.82 5.40
N HIS A 412 -1.14 10.32 6.30
CA HIS A 412 -1.11 11.71 6.72
C HIS A 412 -2.46 12.25 7.20
N GLN A 413 -3.28 11.35 7.75
CA GLN A 413 -4.65 11.62 8.14
C GLN A 413 -5.02 10.79 9.37
N PHE A 414 -5.76 11.41 10.27
CA PHE A 414 -6.40 10.76 11.41
C PHE A 414 -7.92 11.06 11.41
N PRO A 415 -8.77 10.04 11.19
CA PRO A 415 -10.22 10.21 11.24
C PRO A 415 -10.68 10.22 12.70
N GLY A 416 -11.15 11.36 13.21
CA GLY A 416 -11.57 11.54 14.61
C GLY A 416 -12.87 10.81 14.96
N LEU A 417 -13.80 10.63 14.00
CA LEU A 417 -15.07 9.94 14.21
C LEU A 417 -15.02 8.43 13.93
N PHE A 418 -13.83 7.84 13.83
CA PHE A 418 -13.64 6.40 13.54
C PHE A 418 -14.46 5.49 14.47
N PHE A 419 -14.62 5.86 15.74
CA PHE A 419 -15.35 5.06 16.72
C PHE A 419 -16.87 5.08 16.47
N ILE A 420 -17.43 6.21 16.05
CA ILE A 420 -18.86 6.31 15.69
C ILE A 420 -19.13 5.47 14.46
N SER A 421 -18.28 5.62 13.44
CA SER A 421 -18.33 4.82 12.21
C SER A 421 -18.32 3.33 12.51
N ASN A 422 -17.32 2.85 13.25
CA ASN A 422 -17.16 1.43 13.53
C ASN A 422 -18.26 0.85 14.44
N LEU A 423 -18.83 1.65 15.34
CA LEU A 423 -19.95 1.21 16.18
C LEU A 423 -21.19 0.84 15.36
N VAL A 424 -21.43 1.57 14.27
CA VAL A 424 -22.55 1.31 13.36
C VAL A 424 -22.18 0.26 12.30
N ILE A 425 -21.00 0.37 11.69
CA ILE A 425 -20.64 -0.50 10.56
C ILE A 425 -20.43 -1.94 10.99
N ILE A 426 -19.80 -2.21 12.14
CA ILE A 426 -19.47 -3.58 12.54
C ILE A 426 -20.72 -4.47 12.63
N PRO A 427 -21.82 -4.03 13.28
CA PRO A 427 -23.09 -4.75 13.22
C PRO A 427 -23.62 -4.95 11.79
N PHE A 428 -23.64 -3.90 10.98
CA PHE A 428 -24.10 -3.96 9.59
C PHE A 428 -23.28 -4.95 8.77
N LEU A 429 -21.96 -4.97 8.93
CA LEU A 429 -21.07 -5.87 8.19
C LEU A 429 -21.37 -7.34 8.49
N GLY A 430 -21.71 -7.67 9.73
CA GLY A 430 -22.16 -9.03 10.11
C GLY A 430 -23.41 -9.46 9.33
N PHE A 431 -24.41 -8.58 9.25
CA PHE A 431 -25.63 -8.83 8.48
C PHE A 431 -25.37 -8.85 6.97
N ILE A 432 -24.59 -7.89 6.45
CA ILE A 432 -24.27 -7.77 5.03
C ILE A 432 -23.51 -9.00 4.55
N LEU A 433 -22.51 -9.48 5.30
CA LEU A 433 -21.79 -10.70 4.96
C LEU A 433 -22.66 -11.95 5.04
N GLY A 434 -23.44 -12.09 6.13
CA GLY A 434 -24.31 -13.25 6.32
C GLY A 434 -25.40 -13.35 5.24
N MET A 435 -26.15 -12.26 5.02
CA MET A 435 -27.18 -12.19 3.98
C MET A 435 -26.56 -12.22 2.58
N GLY A 436 -25.42 -11.57 2.38
CA GLY A 436 -24.73 -11.51 1.09
C GLY A 436 -24.31 -12.89 0.59
N ILE A 437 -23.78 -13.75 1.47
CA ILE A 437 -23.47 -15.14 1.12
C ILE A 437 -24.75 -15.88 0.70
N LEU A 438 -25.85 -15.71 1.43
CA LEU A 438 -27.14 -16.33 1.08
C LEU A 438 -27.66 -15.82 -0.27
N ILE A 439 -27.56 -14.52 -0.53
CA ILE A 439 -27.95 -13.88 -1.79
C ILE A 439 -27.13 -14.41 -2.95
N ILE A 440 -25.82 -14.52 -2.81
CA ILE A 440 -24.96 -15.12 -3.85
C ILE A 440 -25.38 -16.56 -4.13
N LEU A 441 -25.61 -17.37 -3.09
CA LEU A 441 -26.03 -18.76 -3.25
C LEU A 441 -27.38 -18.86 -3.97
N MET A 442 -28.39 -18.10 -3.53
CA MET A 442 -29.73 -18.10 -4.13
C MET A 442 -29.73 -17.53 -5.55
N ALA A 443 -28.98 -16.47 -5.81
CA ALA A 443 -28.85 -15.86 -7.14
C ALA A 443 -28.17 -16.82 -8.13
N SER A 444 -27.14 -17.56 -7.67
CA SER A 444 -26.41 -18.52 -8.50
C SER A 444 -27.31 -19.66 -9.00
N VAL A 445 -28.29 -20.09 -8.19
CA VAL A 445 -29.28 -21.12 -8.58
C VAL A 445 -30.59 -20.54 -9.13
N ASN A 446 -30.68 -19.22 -9.34
CA ASN A 446 -31.86 -18.49 -9.85
C ASN A 446 -33.12 -18.61 -8.98
N ILE A 447 -33.00 -18.73 -7.65
CA ILE A 447 -34.15 -18.79 -6.72
C ILE A 447 -34.30 -17.53 -5.85
N LEU A 448 -33.48 -16.50 -6.07
CA LEU A 448 -33.46 -15.29 -5.25
C LEU A 448 -34.72 -14.44 -5.51
N PRO A 449 -35.57 -14.18 -4.49
CA PRO A 449 -36.70 -13.28 -4.64
C PRO A 449 -36.26 -11.81 -4.77
N PHE A 450 -36.89 -11.04 -5.64
CA PHE A 450 -36.59 -9.61 -5.84
C PHE A 450 -36.68 -8.79 -4.56
N TRP A 451 -37.73 -8.98 -3.76
CA TRP A 451 -37.89 -8.27 -2.48
C TRP A 451 -36.74 -8.51 -1.51
N PHE A 452 -36.12 -9.69 -1.55
CA PHE A 452 -35.00 -10.03 -0.67
C PHE A 452 -33.71 -9.33 -1.13
N ALA A 453 -33.52 -9.24 -2.45
CA ALA A 453 -32.45 -8.44 -3.05
C ALA A 453 -32.61 -6.94 -2.72
N ASP A 454 -33.83 -6.41 -2.84
CA ASP A 454 -34.13 -4.99 -2.56
C ASP A 454 -33.88 -4.62 -1.09
N ILE A 455 -34.28 -5.49 -0.14
CA ILE A 455 -33.97 -5.30 1.30
C ILE A 455 -32.46 -5.23 1.51
N TYR A 456 -31.71 -6.12 0.88
CA TYR A 456 -30.26 -6.15 1.00
C TYR A 456 -29.59 -4.91 0.41
N GLY A 457 -30.03 -4.47 -0.78
CA GLY A 457 -29.60 -3.20 -1.37
C GLY A 457 -29.91 -2.01 -0.45
N GLY A 458 -31.11 -2.00 0.14
CA GLY A 458 -31.53 -1.01 1.14
C GLY A 458 -30.62 -0.95 2.36
N ILE A 459 -30.22 -2.09 2.93
CA ILE A 459 -29.29 -2.15 4.08
C ILE A 459 -27.93 -1.53 3.70
N ILE A 460 -27.42 -1.85 2.50
CA ILE A 460 -26.15 -1.29 2.01
C ILE A 460 -26.28 0.21 1.78
N SER A 461 -27.37 0.67 1.17
CA SER A 461 -27.69 2.08 0.97
C SER A 461 -27.72 2.85 2.31
N VAL A 462 -28.38 2.32 3.34
CA VAL A 462 -28.44 2.92 4.68
C VAL A 462 -27.04 3.04 5.29
N MET A 463 -26.24 1.98 5.21
CA MET A 463 -24.85 2.01 5.68
C MET A 463 -24.04 3.07 4.92
N ASN A 464 -24.13 3.10 3.58
CA ASN A 464 -23.37 4.03 2.76
C ASN A 464 -23.73 5.50 3.05
N ASN A 465 -25.02 5.80 3.17
CA ASN A 465 -25.51 7.14 3.51
C ASN A 465 -25.02 7.58 4.90
N PHE A 466 -24.98 6.67 5.86
CA PHE A 466 -24.43 6.98 7.18
C PHE A 466 -22.94 7.33 7.11
N ILE A 467 -22.15 6.59 6.32
CA ILE A 467 -20.73 6.91 6.11
C ILE A 467 -20.52 8.23 5.40
N GLN A 468 -21.35 8.52 4.40
CA GLN A 468 -21.32 9.81 3.74
C GLN A 468 -21.60 10.94 4.74
N TRP A 469 -22.62 10.79 5.58
CA TRP A 469 -22.94 11.76 6.63
C TRP A 469 -21.78 11.98 7.63
N VAL A 470 -21.11 10.91 8.08
CA VAL A 470 -19.91 11.03 8.93
C VAL A 470 -18.78 11.74 8.18
N SER A 471 -18.58 11.42 6.90
CA SER A 471 -17.49 11.99 6.10
C SER A 471 -17.60 13.49 5.89
N LEU A 472 -18.83 14.04 5.89
CA LEU A 472 -19.09 15.47 5.77
C LEU A 472 -18.70 16.28 7.02
N GLN A 473 -18.42 15.62 8.15
CA GLN A 473 -18.01 16.28 9.38
C GLN A 473 -16.51 16.65 9.35
N GLU A 474 -16.16 17.62 8.50
CA GLU A 474 -14.75 17.98 8.18
C GLU A 474 -13.92 18.34 9.42
N ARG A 475 -14.56 18.93 10.44
CA ARG A 475 -13.91 19.32 11.71
C ARG A 475 -13.25 18.17 12.46
N PHE A 476 -13.69 16.94 12.21
CA PHE A 476 -13.15 15.75 12.85
C PHE A 476 -12.25 14.94 11.92
N VAL A 477 -11.90 15.46 10.74
CA VAL A 477 -10.93 14.86 9.85
C VAL A 477 -9.64 15.65 9.98
N PHE A 478 -8.69 15.12 10.75
CA PHE A 478 -7.37 15.74 10.89
C PHE A 478 -6.50 15.29 9.71
N SER A 479 -6.33 16.17 8.73
CA SER A 479 -5.53 15.93 7.52
C SER A 479 -4.21 16.69 7.53
N ASP A 480 -3.32 16.32 6.61
CA ASP A 480 -2.02 16.94 6.36
C ASP A 480 -1.06 16.87 7.55
N LEU A 481 -1.14 15.76 8.30
CA LEU A 481 -0.26 15.49 9.42
C LEU A 481 1.06 14.90 8.90
N SER A 482 2.14 15.66 9.03
CA SER A 482 3.50 15.20 8.76
C SER A 482 3.98 14.30 9.89
N PHE A 483 4.29 13.03 9.59
CA PHE A 483 4.81 12.10 10.58
C PHE A 483 6.02 11.37 10.01
N SER A 484 7.18 11.48 10.67
CA SER A 484 8.43 10.88 10.20
C SER A 484 8.60 9.44 10.71
N LEU A 485 9.54 8.69 10.13
CA LEU A 485 9.85 7.35 10.62
C LEU A 485 10.35 7.37 12.07
N LEU A 486 11.12 8.39 12.47
CA LEU A 486 11.63 8.51 13.83
C LEU A 486 10.50 8.79 14.83
N GLN A 487 9.53 9.61 14.44
CA GLN A 487 8.30 9.84 15.20
C GLN A 487 7.47 8.56 15.34
N VAL A 488 7.41 7.70 14.31
CA VAL A 488 6.76 6.37 14.39
C VAL A 488 7.42 5.51 15.46
N LEU A 489 8.73 5.36 15.39
CA LEU A 489 9.47 4.50 16.33
C LEU A 489 9.33 4.98 17.78
N THR A 490 9.43 6.29 18.01
CA THR A 490 9.30 6.88 19.35
C THR A 490 7.85 6.89 19.84
N ALA A 491 6.85 7.06 18.96
CA ALA A 491 5.45 6.88 19.32
C ALA A 491 5.13 5.44 19.74
N TYR A 492 5.66 4.43 19.05
CA TYR A 492 5.53 3.03 19.49
C TYR A 492 6.24 2.77 20.82
N LEU A 493 7.38 3.40 21.07
CA LEU A 493 8.04 3.34 22.38
C LEU A 493 7.12 3.90 23.49
N VAL A 494 6.49 5.05 23.26
CA VAL A 494 5.49 5.63 24.18
C VAL A 494 4.32 4.66 24.40
N ILE A 495 3.73 4.11 23.34
CA ILE A 495 2.62 3.16 23.43
C ILE A 495 3.00 1.92 24.26
N VAL A 496 4.16 1.29 23.98
CA VAL A 496 4.60 0.06 24.67
C VAL A 496 4.89 0.31 26.15
N THR A 497 5.50 1.45 26.47
CA THR A 497 5.80 1.83 27.86
C THR A 497 4.53 2.17 28.63
N LEU A 498 3.56 2.87 28.02
CA LEU A 498 2.23 3.12 28.60
C LEU A 498 1.48 1.82 28.91
N VAL A 499 1.43 0.86 27.98
CA VAL A 499 0.84 -0.48 28.24
C VAL A 499 1.50 -1.14 29.45
N SER A 500 2.81 -0.99 29.57
CA SER A 500 3.57 -1.58 30.67
C SER A 500 3.19 -0.95 32.01
N VAL A 501 2.95 0.36 32.05
CA VAL A 501 2.45 1.09 33.23
C VAL A 501 1.03 0.63 33.58
N PHE A 502 0.09 0.64 32.64
CA PHE A 502 -1.30 0.22 32.90
C PHE A 502 -1.40 -1.24 33.37
N LYS A 503 -0.50 -2.13 32.90
CA LYS A 503 -0.45 -3.51 33.37
C LYS A 503 0.07 -3.64 34.80
N LYS A 504 1.04 -2.82 35.21
CA LYS A 504 1.56 -2.75 36.59
C LYS A 504 2.13 -1.34 36.84
N PRO A 505 1.45 -0.49 37.61
CA PRO A 505 1.90 0.88 37.88
C PRO A 505 3.01 0.86 38.94
N VAL A 506 4.25 0.64 38.51
CA VAL A 506 5.45 0.67 39.37
C VAL A 506 6.34 1.82 38.94
N PHE A 507 7.01 2.49 39.89
CA PHE A 507 7.88 3.65 39.64
C PHE A 507 8.82 3.46 38.43
N LYS A 508 9.55 2.33 38.35
CA LYS A 508 10.46 2.03 37.23
C LYS A 508 9.79 2.05 35.85
N ARG A 509 8.52 1.65 35.75
CA ARG A 509 7.78 1.66 34.48
C ARG A 509 7.25 3.04 34.15
N LEU A 510 6.84 3.78 35.18
CA LEU A 510 6.41 5.17 35.04
C LEU A 510 7.58 6.05 34.58
N THR A 511 8.76 5.90 35.17
CA THR A 511 9.96 6.63 34.74
C THR A 511 10.36 6.29 33.30
N MET A 512 10.28 5.02 32.91
CA MET A 512 10.50 4.59 31.52
C MET A 512 9.49 5.21 30.54
N ALA A 513 8.22 5.33 30.94
CA ALA A 513 7.20 5.98 30.11
C ALA A 513 7.44 7.49 29.99
N MET A 514 7.83 8.17 31.07
CA MET A 514 8.20 9.59 31.02
C MET A 514 9.41 9.83 30.12
N PHE A 515 10.45 8.99 30.21
CA PHE A 515 11.60 9.08 29.32
C PHE A 515 11.22 8.86 27.85
N ALA A 516 10.32 7.91 27.56
CA ALA A 516 9.80 7.71 26.21
C ALA A 516 9.05 8.94 25.67
N VAL A 517 8.24 9.59 26.50
CA VAL A 517 7.53 10.82 26.15
C VAL A 517 8.51 11.97 25.89
N LEU A 518 9.51 12.15 26.77
CA LEU A 518 10.56 13.15 26.57
C LEU A 518 11.33 12.90 25.26
N THR A 519 11.68 11.64 24.98
CA THR A 519 12.35 11.27 23.72
C THR A 519 11.49 11.63 22.50
N PHE A 520 10.18 11.34 22.55
CA PHE A 520 9.26 11.71 21.48
C PHE A 520 9.17 13.23 21.29
N GLN A 521 9.08 14.00 22.37
CA GLN A 521 9.09 15.47 22.32
C GLN A 521 10.40 16.04 21.77
N SER A 522 11.54 15.48 22.16
CA SER A 522 12.85 15.89 21.63
C SER A 522 12.95 15.65 20.12
N VAL A 523 12.42 14.53 19.61
CA VAL A 523 12.36 14.25 18.17
C VAL A 523 11.51 15.28 17.43
N LEU A 524 10.32 15.62 17.96
CA LEU A 524 9.47 16.64 17.36
C LEU A 524 10.17 18.00 17.24
N ILE A 525 10.83 18.43 18.31
CA ILE A 525 11.57 19.71 18.34
C ILE A 525 12.77 19.67 17.38
N PHE A 526 13.50 18.55 17.36
CA PHE A 526 14.67 18.38 16.50
C PHE A 526 14.30 18.45 15.01
N GLU A 527 13.24 17.74 14.60
CA GLU A 527 12.79 17.75 13.20
C GLU A 527 12.17 19.08 12.80
N GLU A 528 11.45 19.75 13.70
CA GLU A 528 10.95 21.11 13.44
C GLU A 528 12.11 22.07 13.17
N LYS A 529 13.23 21.97 13.90
CA LYS A 529 14.43 22.76 13.66
C LYS A 529 15.13 22.40 12.35
N MET A 530 15.23 21.12 12.00
CA MET A 530 15.87 20.68 10.76
C MET A 530 15.08 21.07 9.50
N ASN A 531 13.77 21.25 9.60
CA ASN A 531 12.92 21.63 8.47
C ASN A 531 12.88 23.15 8.19
N GLN A 532 13.56 23.97 9.00
CA GLN A 532 13.71 25.42 8.79
C GLN A 532 14.75 25.70 7.69
N THR A 533 14.39 25.38 6.45
CA THR A 533 15.21 25.66 5.26
C THR A 533 14.44 26.53 4.28
N GLU A 534 15.17 27.36 3.55
CA GLU A 534 14.63 28.06 2.39
C GLU A 534 14.83 27.20 1.14
N GLU A 535 13.76 27.01 0.37
CA GLU A 535 13.79 26.26 -0.88
C GLU A 535 12.98 26.95 -1.98
N PHE A 536 13.57 27.07 -3.17
CA PHE A 536 12.85 27.45 -4.40
C PHE A 536 12.64 26.20 -5.26
N VAL A 537 11.38 25.87 -5.55
CA VAL A 537 11.01 24.63 -6.24
C VAL A 537 10.17 24.94 -7.48
N VAL A 538 10.60 24.43 -8.64
CA VAL A 538 9.78 24.39 -9.86
C VAL A 538 9.23 22.96 -10.00
N PHE A 539 7.95 22.80 -9.71
CA PHE A 539 7.28 21.50 -9.75
C PHE A 539 6.96 21.09 -11.19
N HIS A 540 6.83 19.78 -11.40
CA HIS A 540 6.25 19.26 -12.63
C HIS A 540 4.74 19.09 -12.49
N LYS A 541 3.99 19.79 -13.36
CA LYS A 541 2.56 19.57 -13.56
C LYS A 541 2.24 19.66 -15.06
N SER A 542 1.60 18.63 -15.60
CA SER A 542 1.33 18.59 -17.04
C SER A 542 0.43 19.75 -17.47
N ARG A 543 0.84 20.48 -18.51
CA ARG A 543 0.14 21.64 -19.11
C ARG A 543 -0.01 22.86 -18.20
N GLN A 544 0.61 22.87 -17.02
CA GLN A 544 0.45 23.92 -16.03
C GLN A 544 1.77 24.29 -15.36
N SER A 545 1.86 25.53 -14.87
CA SER A 545 3.03 26.07 -14.17
C SER A 545 2.77 26.03 -12.67
N LEU A 546 3.74 25.52 -11.91
CA LEU A 546 3.66 25.45 -10.45
C LEU A 546 5.05 25.71 -9.84
N ILE A 547 5.16 26.80 -9.10
CA ILE A 547 6.40 27.25 -8.45
C ILE A 547 6.12 27.39 -6.96
N GLY A 548 7.04 26.92 -6.11
CA GLY A 548 6.96 27.04 -4.66
C GLY A 548 8.19 27.74 -4.09
N LEU A 549 7.95 28.68 -3.20
CA LEU A 549 8.94 29.34 -2.36
C LEU A 549 8.67 28.92 -0.90
N LYS A 550 9.49 28.03 -0.38
CA LYS A 550 9.47 27.64 1.03
C LYS A 550 10.35 28.60 1.80
N SER A 551 9.79 29.28 2.80
CA SER A 551 10.55 29.96 3.85
C SER A 551 10.07 29.40 5.19
N ASN A 552 10.93 28.59 5.81
CA ASN A 552 10.64 27.86 7.04
C ASN A 552 9.37 26.97 6.91
N THR A 553 8.32 27.30 7.66
CA THR A 553 7.05 26.54 7.71
C THR A 553 5.96 27.17 6.85
N THR A 554 6.30 28.18 6.04
CA THR A 554 5.37 28.82 5.09
C THR A 554 5.79 28.49 3.66
N LEU A 555 4.83 28.07 2.85
CA LEU A 555 5.00 27.86 1.42
C LEU A 555 4.21 28.90 0.65
N THR A 556 4.91 29.72 -0.13
CA THR A 556 4.30 30.59 -1.13
C THR A 556 4.23 29.84 -2.45
N VAL A 557 3.02 29.51 -2.90
CA VAL A 557 2.76 28.80 -4.15
C VAL A 557 2.30 29.77 -5.21
N SER A 558 2.97 29.76 -6.35
CA SER A 558 2.61 30.51 -7.55
C SER A 558 2.17 29.55 -8.66
N HIS A 559 0.93 29.71 -9.14
CA HIS A 559 0.35 28.81 -10.16
C HIS A 559 -0.56 29.54 -11.15
N ASN A 560 -0.95 28.85 -12.22
CA ASN A 560 -1.83 29.37 -13.28
C ASN A 560 -3.14 28.59 -13.48
N PHE A 561 -3.52 27.74 -12.53
CA PHE A 561 -4.75 26.94 -12.59
C PHE A 561 -5.81 27.38 -11.57
N ASP A 562 -7.06 26.96 -11.80
CA ASP A 562 -8.26 27.38 -11.05
C ASP A 562 -8.18 27.10 -9.55
N SER A 563 -8.91 27.91 -8.76
CA SER A 563 -8.95 27.85 -7.29
C SER A 563 -9.42 26.50 -6.73
N ILE A 564 -10.29 25.78 -7.44
CA ILE A 564 -10.72 24.43 -7.03
C ILE A 564 -9.56 23.45 -7.14
N THR A 565 -8.78 23.56 -8.22
CA THR A 565 -7.65 22.67 -8.50
C THR A 565 -6.50 22.91 -7.51
N SER A 566 -6.34 24.12 -6.98
CA SER A 566 -5.31 24.44 -5.98
C SER A 566 -5.57 23.86 -4.61
N VAL A 567 -6.84 23.74 -4.21
CA VAL A 567 -7.21 23.14 -2.93
C VAL A 567 -7.02 21.62 -2.93
N THR A 568 -7.24 20.95 -4.07
CA THR A 568 -7.17 19.49 -4.18
C THR A 568 -5.85 18.96 -4.76
N ASP A 569 -4.86 19.82 -4.97
CA ASP A 569 -3.65 19.42 -5.66
C ASP A 569 -2.76 18.49 -4.82
N ASN A 570 -2.53 17.28 -5.33
CA ASN A 570 -1.70 16.29 -4.64
C ASN A 570 -0.21 16.69 -4.61
N VAL A 571 0.31 17.48 -5.56
CA VAL A 571 1.72 17.89 -5.56
C VAL A 571 1.99 18.88 -4.43
N ILE A 572 1.16 19.93 -4.32
CA ILE A 572 1.22 20.89 -3.22
C ILE A 572 1.02 20.18 -1.88
N ARG A 573 0.01 19.31 -1.78
CA ARG A 573 -0.29 18.57 -0.55
C ARG A 573 0.87 17.67 -0.12
N ASN A 574 1.44 16.88 -1.03
CA ASN A 574 2.56 15.99 -0.72
C ASN A 574 3.79 16.78 -0.26
N TYR A 575 4.11 17.89 -0.94
CA TYR A 575 5.24 18.74 -0.56
C TYR A 575 5.01 19.44 0.80
N LYS A 576 3.78 19.93 1.05
CA LYS A 576 3.35 20.50 2.34
C LYS A 576 3.58 19.52 3.48
N ILE A 577 3.10 18.29 3.33
CA ILE A 577 3.23 17.22 4.33
C ILE A 577 4.70 16.83 4.52
N GLY A 578 5.42 16.60 3.42
CA GLY A 578 6.81 16.15 3.47
C GLY A 578 7.77 17.13 4.13
N ASN A 579 7.45 18.43 4.08
CA ASN A 579 8.24 19.51 4.68
C ASN A 579 7.61 20.11 5.95
N ALA A 580 6.56 19.48 6.49
CA ALA A 580 5.84 19.95 7.69
C ALA A 580 5.38 21.43 7.60
N ILE A 581 4.91 21.85 6.43
CA ILE A 581 4.48 23.22 6.16
C ILE A 581 3.12 23.47 6.82
N LYS A 582 3.05 24.54 7.63
CA LYS A 582 1.85 24.92 8.39
C LYS A 582 0.95 25.84 7.59
N ASN A 583 1.53 26.82 6.88
CA ASN A 583 0.79 27.85 6.16
C ASN A 583 1.11 27.81 4.67
N ILE A 584 0.08 27.93 3.84
CA ILE A 584 0.22 28.09 2.39
C ILE A 584 -0.32 29.46 2.01
N LYS A 585 0.49 30.21 1.25
CA LYS A 585 0.08 31.47 0.62
C LYS A 585 0.02 31.25 -0.88
N HIS A 586 -1.02 31.75 -1.53
CA HIS A 586 -1.16 31.68 -2.98
C HIS A 586 -0.89 33.05 -3.58
N HIS A 587 -0.03 33.09 -4.59
CA HIS A 587 0.30 34.30 -5.35
C HIS A 587 0.17 34.04 -6.85
N SER A 588 -0.01 35.10 -7.63
CA SER A 588 0.18 35.03 -9.08
C SER A 588 1.65 34.76 -9.39
N ILE A 589 1.92 34.13 -10.52
CA ILE A 589 3.29 33.95 -11.00
C ILE A 589 3.87 35.31 -11.34
N GLU A 590 5.00 35.64 -10.73
CA GLU A 590 5.75 36.87 -10.96
C GLU A 590 6.76 36.66 -12.09
N ASP A 591 7.13 37.75 -12.78
CA ASP A 591 8.09 37.68 -13.89
C ASP A 591 9.54 37.49 -13.40
N ILE A 592 9.84 37.93 -12.17
CA ILE A 592 11.18 37.90 -11.58
C ILE A 592 11.08 37.39 -10.15
N TYR A 593 11.89 36.39 -9.80
CA TYR A 593 12.08 35.93 -8.43
C TYR A 593 13.52 36.18 -7.98
N ILE A 594 13.67 36.52 -6.70
CA ILE A 594 14.98 36.64 -6.04
C ILE A 594 15.02 35.60 -4.93
N PHE A 595 16.01 34.72 -4.98
CA PHE A 595 16.22 33.67 -3.98
C PHE A 595 17.70 33.66 -3.58
N GLY A 596 17.99 34.10 -2.35
CA GLY A 596 19.34 34.41 -1.90
C GLY A 596 20.02 35.46 -2.77
N THR A 597 21.19 35.12 -3.30
CA THR A 597 21.92 35.96 -4.27
C THR A 597 21.47 35.75 -5.71
N LYS A 598 20.69 34.70 -5.99
CA LYS A 598 20.33 34.28 -7.35
C LYS A 598 19.09 35.00 -7.85
N ARG A 599 19.18 35.51 -9.07
CA ARG A 599 18.05 36.12 -9.79
C ARG A 599 17.49 35.15 -10.80
N ILE A 600 16.17 34.98 -10.77
CA ILE A 600 15.43 34.03 -11.61
C ILE A 600 14.46 34.83 -12.49
N LEU A 601 14.56 34.66 -13.80
CA LEU A 601 13.69 35.30 -14.78
C LEU A 601 12.70 34.28 -15.35
N ILE A 602 11.42 34.62 -15.37
CA ILE A 602 10.37 33.83 -16.03
C ILE A 602 10.09 34.40 -17.41
N VAL A 603 10.11 33.54 -18.42
CA VAL A 603 9.76 33.89 -19.80
C VAL A 603 8.55 33.08 -20.22
N ASP A 604 7.44 33.78 -20.37
CA ASP A 604 6.15 33.22 -20.74
C ASP A 604 5.89 33.28 -22.25
N SER A 605 4.65 33.00 -22.67
CA SER A 605 4.24 33.05 -24.08
C SER A 605 4.45 34.42 -24.75
N LEU A 606 4.51 35.52 -24.00
CA LEU A 606 4.78 36.86 -24.55
C LEU A 606 6.26 37.01 -24.98
N GLY A 607 7.14 36.15 -24.46
CA GLY A 607 8.55 36.11 -24.88
C GLY A 607 9.35 37.34 -24.46
N VAL A 608 8.93 38.02 -23.40
CA VAL A 608 9.62 39.19 -22.86
C VAL A 608 10.76 38.74 -21.96
N TYR A 609 12.00 39.03 -22.35
CA TYR A 609 13.20 38.65 -21.58
C TYR A 609 14.28 39.73 -21.52
N ARG A 610 14.12 40.83 -22.26
CA ARG A 610 15.09 41.94 -22.32
C ARG A 610 14.77 42.96 -21.24
N VAL A 611 15.19 42.67 -20.02
CA VAL A 611 15.02 43.57 -18.88
C VAL A 611 16.34 44.32 -18.63
N PRO A 612 16.37 45.67 -18.72
CA PRO A 612 17.58 46.45 -18.46
C PRO A 612 18.12 46.19 -17.04
N ASN A 613 19.44 46.05 -16.90
CA ASN A 613 20.15 45.83 -15.62
C ASN A 613 19.79 44.53 -14.86
N LEU A 614 19.16 43.55 -15.54
CA LEU A 614 18.90 42.23 -14.97
C LEU A 614 19.81 41.18 -15.62
N HIS A 615 20.66 40.55 -14.80
CA HIS A 615 21.45 39.38 -15.18
C HIS A 615 20.96 38.17 -14.36
N PRO A 616 19.96 37.44 -14.85
CA PRO A 616 19.44 36.27 -14.17
C PRO A 616 20.37 35.07 -14.38
N GLU A 617 20.69 34.37 -13.30
CA GLU A 617 21.45 33.12 -13.36
C GLU A 617 20.58 31.97 -13.86
N ILE A 618 19.27 32.05 -13.62
CA ILE A 618 18.29 31.02 -13.95
C ILE A 618 17.17 31.62 -14.79
N VAL A 619 16.84 30.97 -15.90
CA VAL A 619 15.69 31.35 -16.74
C VAL A 619 14.67 30.21 -16.77
N ILE A 620 13.42 30.49 -16.42
CA ILE A 620 12.32 29.54 -16.48
C ILE A 620 11.47 29.84 -17.71
N LEU A 621 11.36 28.86 -18.62
CA LEU A 621 10.48 28.91 -19.78
C LEU A 621 9.13 28.30 -19.43
N ARG A 622 8.04 29.01 -19.71
CA ARG A 622 6.66 28.54 -19.47
C ARG A 622 5.70 28.92 -20.58
N SER A 623 4.63 28.16 -20.74
CA SER A 623 3.58 28.37 -21.74
C SER A 623 4.09 28.37 -23.19
N SER A 624 5.15 27.60 -23.46
CA SER A 624 5.78 27.43 -24.78
C SER A 624 6.12 28.77 -25.48
N PRO A 625 7.04 29.60 -24.93
CA PRO A 625 7.44 30.87 -25.51
C PRO A 625 7.86 30.71 -26.98
N LYS A 626 7.31 31.55 -27.86
CA LYS A 626 7.68 31.61 -29.27
C LYS A 626 8.95 32.44 -29.47
N ILE A 627 10.03 32.06 -28.81
CA ILE A 627 11.32 32.76 -28.83
C ILE A 627 12.38 31.99 -29.62
N ASN A 628 13.34 32.72 -30.19
CA ASN A 628 14.59 32.14 -30.64
C ASN A 628 15.53 32.01 -29.43
N LEU A 629 15.76 30.78 -28.98
CA LEU A 629 16.50 30.53 -27.74
C LEU A 629 17.95 31.00 -27.84
N ASN A 630 18.63 30.83 -28.97
CA ASN A 630 20.02 31.28 -29.13
C ASN A 630 20.16 32.78 -28.85
N ARG A 631 19.20 33.58 -29.35
CA ARG A 631 19.18 35.04 -29.11
C ARG A 631 18.93 35.38 -27.64
N LEU A 632 18.12 34.61 -26.93
CA LEU A 632 17.94 34.77 -25.48
C LEU A 632 19.27 34.47 -24.78
N LEU A 633 19.88 33.34 -25.10
CA LEU A 633 21.13 32.89 -24.49
C LEU A 633 22.26 33.90 -24.66
N ASP A 634 22.45 34.44 -25.87
CA ASP A 634 23.50 35.41 -26.16
C ASP A 634 23.32 36.72 -25.35
N SER A 635 22.07 37.13 -25.13
CA SER A 635 21.74 38.39 -24.47
C SER A 635 21.69 38.32 -22.95
N VAL A 636 21.13 37.25 -22.41
CA VAL A 636 20.87 37.07 -20.97
C VAL A 636 22.03 36.35 -20.29
N LYS A 637 22.69 35.44 -21.02
CA LYS A 637 23.78 34.57 -20.56
C LYS A 637 23.47 33.85 -19.23
N PRO A 638 22.36 33.10 -19.14
CA PRO A 638 22.02 32.36 -17.93
C PRO A 638 22.94 31.15 -17.75
N ILE A 639 23.06 30.68 -16.51
CA ILE A 639 23.78 29.45 -16.16
C ILE A 639 22.88 28.23 -16.37
N VAL A 640 21.59 28.38 -16.07
CA VAL A 640 20.60 27.29 -16.15
C VAL A 640 19.33 27.75 -16.85
N ILE A 641 18.81 26.93 -17.74
CA ILE A 641 17.44 27.04 -18.26
C ILE A 641 16.59 25.91 -17.71
N ILE A 642 15.42 26.28 -17.18
CA ILE A 642 14.42 25.34 -16.70
C ILE A 642 13.20 25.43 -17.62
N ALA A 643 12.76 24.30 -18.16
CA ALA A 643 11.51 24.22 -18.89
C ALA A 643 10.45 23.53 -18.03
N ASP A 644 9.40 24.28 -17.66
CA ASP A 644 8.34 23.76 -16.79
C ASP A 644 7.35 22.84 -17.53
N GLY A 645 6.42 22.24 -16.79
CA GLY A 645 5.47 21.26 -17.30
C GLY A 645 4.37 21.83 -18.22
N SER A 646 4.30 23.16 -18.39
CA SER A 646 3.31 23.82 -19.24
C SER A 646 3.72 23.87 -20.72
N ASN A 647 4.96 23.55 -21.03
CA ASN A 647 5.51 23.60 -22.37
C ASN A 647 5.22 22.33 -23.20
N TYR A 648 5.18 22.46 -24.53
CA TYR A 648 5.10 21.32 -25.44
C TYR A 648 6.40 20.50 -25.44
N LYS A 649 6.26 19.16 -25.42
CA LYS A 649 7.40 18.23 -25.43
C LYS A 649 8.34 18.46 -26.62
N SER A 650 7.80 18.79 -27.79
CA SER A 650 8.59 19.05 -29.01
C SER A 650 9.55 20.25 -28.89
N TYR A 651 9.28 21.19 -27.98
CA TYR A 651 10.15 22.35 -27.77
C TYR A 651 11.35 22.01 -26.88
N PHE A 652 11.23 21.03 -25.99
CA PHE A 652 12.30 20.62 -25.08
C PHE A 652 13.55 20.16 -25.82
N GLU A 653 13.41 19.24 -26.78
CA GLU A 653 14.55 18.73 -27.55
C GLU A 653 15.26 19.84 -28.33
N ARG A 654 14.49 20.77 -28.90
CA ARG A 654 15.04 21.92 -29.64
C ARG A 654 15.81 22.85 -28.72
N TRP A 655 15.24 23.18 -27.56
CA TRP A 655 15.87 24.07 -26.58
C TRP A 655 17.11 23.44 -25.95
N GLU A 656 17.04 22.16 -25.60
CA GLU A 656 18.17 21.41 -25.09
C GLU A 656 19.36 21.43 -26.05
N ARG A 657 19.14 21.15 -27.35
CA ARG A 657 20.18 21.24 -28.38
C ARG A 657 20.81 22.63 -28.47
N SER A 658 20.02 23.69 -28.29
CA SER A 658 20.51 25.07 -28.26
C SER A 658 21.36 25.35 -27.02
N CYS A 659 20.94 24.90 -25.84
CA CYS A 659 21.70 25.05 -24.60
C CYS A 659 23.03 24.28 -24.64
N MET A 660 23.02 23.05 -25.17
CA MET A 660 24.22 22.23 -25.33
C MET A 660 25.28 22.90 -26.19
N LYS A 661 24.88 23.61 -27.26
CA LYS A 661 25.82 24.35 -28.13
C LYS A 661 26.56 25.49 -27.40
N GLN A 662 25.99 26.01 -26.32
CA GLN A 662 26.57 27.11 -25.54
C GLN A 662 27.05 26.68 -24.16
N ASN A 663 27.14 25.37 -23.88
CA ASN A 663 27.50 24.81 -22.57
C ASN A 663 26.63 25.32 -21.41
N ILE A 664 25.34 25.52 -21.65
CA ILE A 664 24.37 25.93 -20.64
C ILE A 664 23.57 24.72 -20.17
N THR A 665 23.35 24.60 -18.86
CA THR A 665 22.59 23.49 -18.28
C THR A 665 21.11 23.64 -18.62
N PHE A 666 20.50 22.59 -19.17
CA PHE A 666 19.07 22.54 -19.45
C PHE A 666 18.40 21.51 -18.55
N HIS A 667 17.32 21.91 -17.86
CA HIS A 667 16.53 21.05 -16.97
C HIS A 667 15.07 21.06 -17.39
N SER A 668 14.52 19.90 -17.75
CA SER A 668 13.09 19.76 -18.06
C SER A 668 12.36 19.10 -16.91
N THR A 669 11.34 19.75 -16.34
CA THR A 669 10.65 19.15 -15.19
C THR A 669 9.91 17.86 -15.52
N GLY A 670 9.57 17.64 -16.80
CA GLY A 670 8.89 16.43 -17.27
C GLY A 670 9.80 15.21 -17.44
N ARG A 671 11.12 15.41 -17.61
CA ARG A 671 12.10 14.33 -17.77
C ARG A 671 12.97 14.19 -16.53
N ASP A 672 13.49 15.31 -16.03
CA ASP A 672 14.50 15.38 -14.98
C ASP A 672 13.85 15.55 -13.58
N GLY A 673 12.52 15.71 -13.52
CA GLY A 673 11.76 15.94 -12.30
C GLY A 673 11.78 17.40 -11.83
N ALA A 674 11.19 17.67 -10.67
CA ALA A 674 11.13 19.02 -10.12
C ALA A 674 12.53 19.59 -9.89
N PHE A 675 12.71 20.86 -10.24
CA PHE A 675 13.95 21.57 -9.94
C PHE A 675 13.87 22.14 -8.52
N VAL A 676 14.84 21.80 -7.67
CA VAL A 676 14.90 22.25 -6.27
C VAL A 676 16.21 22.98 -6.04
N LEU A 677 16.12 24.26 -5.69
CA LEU A 677 17.23 25.10 -5.28
C LEU A 677 17.15 25.31 -3.76
N ARG A 678 18.20 24.93 -3.04
CA ARG A 678 18.33 25.13 -1.59
C ARG A 678 19.37 26.20 -1.33
N GLU A 679 19.15 27.05 -0.34
CA GLU A 679 20.24 27.83 0.22
C GLU A 679 21.19 26.89 1.00
N PRO A 680 22.51 27.10 0.89
CA PRO A 680 23.52 26.29 1.57
C PRO A 680 23.51 26.43 3.09
#